data_AF-A0A135UYN4-F1
#
_entry.id   AF-A0A135UYN4-F1
#
_cell.length_a   1.000
_cell.length_b   1.000
_cell.length_c   1.000
_cell.angle_alpha   90.00
_cell.angle_beta   90.00
_cell.angle_gamma   90.00
#
_symmetry.space_group_name_H-M   'P 1'
#
loop_
_entity.id
_entity.type
_entity.pdbx_description
1 polymer ?
#
loop_
_entity_poly.entity_id
_entity_poly.type
_entity_poly.pdbx_seq_one_letter_code
_entity_poly.pdbx_strand_id
1 'polypeptide(L)'
;MPEQVVQSSEAKLVAVVDPAPAGAQLAAELNVAHYTSVGDLLQSEHVPQAAIVCTTNHTNVAVSKQLSSGGVHVLVEKPISSDIPSGTELLSHLQTTEVKTPVGHHRRFNPYIISTKKVLDSGALGKIIAINGLWTTYKPGDYFEAPTDGKQGKDGGVILINAIHEIDLLHHLLGPITRVHAEKTTSQRGHEAEEGAALTLRFESGGDGRESSDPKTGQNIYQIFGSEETLSVPDLSIWSYKGTNKSWRSEMAKERLAVEDGIPFELQLAHFCRVIQGKESPSCSPQAGLAALIVCQATKEALEANSTVEILDYDLAFLQPLSPSLLVLSHQRPVILHWAESITLAPATDPAIVALLRPPTLSLHSACFTPLQEKAALSHFFPSANQEQTCCDDPSTSTIDSTIMSSAGPNGTNSASSANGEVDIKNLGHVETPKVQGTWTVEKALEISSGTTGPAEAGSPLPYFHLIERLKTTKREGWRRFGIARLVLYPTSRVIARGESIADHMYRMSLLSMLAPPALAPRLDLARCMKMCLIHDMAESLVGDITPVDGVAKPEKNRREAETMDYITKNLLGSVYGGIPGAEIREIWQEYEDSQTLNSHFVHDLDKMELLLQMMEYEKRGQGKLDLGEFAYVATKFTLPETKEWADALLKEREHFWGTQQHVHGEAGTEGGVQEDRRQQQDDYYERK
;
A
#
# COMPACT_ATOMS: atom_id res chain seq x y z
N MET A 1 -19.45 27.42 15.96
CA MET A 1 -20.31 26.70 15.00
C MET A 1 -21.79 26.98 15.22
N PRO A 2 -22.37 26.85 16.44
CA PRO A 2 -23.79 27.16 16.66
C PRO A 2 -24.15 28.61 16.33
N GLU A 3 -23.30 29.56 16.71
CA GLU A 3 -23.47 30.99 16.42
C GLU A 3 -23.56 31.28 14.91
N GLN A 4 -22.73 30.62 14.10
CA GLN A 4 -22.74 30.77 12.64
C GLN A 4 -24.04 30.25 12.03
N VAL A 5 -24.60 29.16 12.56
CA VAL A 5 -25.91 28.65 12.12
C VAL A 5 -27.03 29.61 12.50
N VAL A 6 -26.97 30.18 13.71
CA VAL A 6 -27.96 31.15 14.20
C VAL A 6 -27.94 32.45 13.39
N GLN A 7 -26.77 32.87 12.90
CA GLN A 7 -26.61 34.07 12.07
C GLN A 7 -26.89 33.81 10.58
N SER A 8 -27.00 32.54 10.16
CA SER A 8 -27.20 32.17 8.76
C SER A 8 -28.61 32.49 8.28
N SER A 9 -28.71 33.00 7.05
CA SER A 9 -29.99 33.13 6.34
C SER A 9 -30.39 31.85 5.57
N GLU A 10 -29.46 30.90 5.43
CA GLU A 10 -29.65 29.65 4.66
C GLU A 10 -29.95 28.44 5.55
N ALA A 11 -29.74 28.55 6.87
CA ALA A 11 -29.95 27.47 7.83
C ALA A 11 -30.62 27.98 9.10
N LYS A 12 -31.32 27.09 9.80
CA LYS A 12 -31.92 27.36 11.11
C LYS A 12 -31.51 26.27 12.09
N LEU A 13 -31.01 26.66 13.25
CA LEU A 13 -30.72 25.73 14.34
C LEU A 13 -32.04 25.25 14.96
N VAL A 14 -32.26 23.93 15.02
CA VAL A 14 -33.50 23.33 15.53
C VAL A 14 -33.31 22.58 16.84
N ALA A 15 -32.12 22.00 17.06
CA ALA A 15 -31.81 21.25 18.25
C ALA A 15 -30.29 21.21 18.53
N VAL A 16 -29.94 20.97 19.79
CA VAL A 16 -28.59 20.66 20.26
C VAL A 16 -28.61 19.26 20.88
N VAL A 17 -27.67 18.41 20.48
CA VAL A 17 -27.47 17.06 21.05
C VAL A 17 -26.15 17.03 21.80
N ASP A 18 -26.21 16.95 23.12
CA ASP A 18 -25.02 16.84 23.97
C ASP A 18 -25.42 16.28 25.34
N PRO A 19 -24.85 15.13 25.77
CA PRO A 19 -25.15 14.54 27.07
C PRO A 19 -24.56 15.35 28.24
N ALA A 20 -23.61 16.25 28.00
CA ALA A 20 -22.99 17.06 29.04
C ALA A 20 -23.93 18.20 29.51
N PRO A 21 -23.82 18.65 30.78
CA PRO A 21 -24.62 19.75 31.29
C PRO A 21 -24.50 21.07 30.49
N ALA A 22 -23.34 21.30 29.88
CA ALA A 22 -23.09 22.47 29.03
C ALA A 22 -24.01 22.51 27.80
N GLY A 23 -24.36 21.34 27.26
CA GLY A 23 -25.29 21.20 26.13
C GLY A 23 -26.68 21.74 26.43
N ALA A 24 -27.21 21.42 27.61
CA ALA A 24 -28.52 21.91 28.06
C ALA A 24 -28.53 23.43 28.26
N GLN A 25 -27.44 23.99 28.80
CA GLN A 25 -27.29 25.44 28.96
C GLN A 25 -27.27 26.15 27.61
N LEU A 26 -26.46 25.65 26.67
CA LEU A 26 -26.35 26.20 25.32
C LEU A 26 -27.70 26.14 24.58
N ALA A 27 -28.42 25.02 24.67
CA ALA A 27 -29.73 24.88 24.04
C ALA A 27 -30.75 25.89 24.60
N ALA A 28 -30.72 26.14 25.91
CA ALA A 28 -31.56 27.13 26.55
C ALA A 28 -31.20 28.57 26.13
N GLU A 29 -29.91 28.89 26.06
CA GLU A 29 -29.41 30.20 25.58
C GLU A 29 -29.82 30.48 24.13
N LEU A 30 -29.76 29.44 23.28
CA LEU A 30 -30.13 29.54 21.86
C LEU A 30 -31.64 29.34 21.61
N ASN A 31 -32.41 29.02 22.64
CA ASN A 31 -33.86 28.75 22.58
C ASN A 31 -34.22 27.65 21.55
N VAL A 32 -33.54 26.50 21.63
CA VAL A 32 -33.74 25.33 20.77
C VAL A 32 -33.94 24.06 21.58
N ALA A 33 -34.42 22.98 20.96
CA ALA A 33 -34.62 21.71 21.64
C ALA A 33 -33.28 21.10 22.09
N HIS A 34 -33.26 20.45 23.27
CA HIS A 34 -32.10 19.74 23.79
C HIS A 34 -32.36 18.24 23.81
N TYR A 35 -31.37 17.46 23.38
CA TYR A 35 -31.36 16.01 23.48
C TYR A 35 -30.03 15.53 24.06
N THR A 36 -30.06 14.41 24.77
CA THR A 36 -28.85 13.78 25.33
C THR A 36 -28.30 12.67 24.42
N SER A 37 -29.07 12.23 23.42
CA SER A 37 -28.64 11.23 22.44
C SER A 37 -29.19 11.52 21.04
N VAL A 38 -28.47 11.02 20.03
CA VAL A 38 -28.93 11.08 18.62
C VAL A 38 -30.18 10.22 18.43
N GLY A 39 -30.32 9.12 19.19
CA GLY A 39 -31.49 8.24 19.11
C GLY A 39 -32.77 8.98 19.49
N ASP A 40 -32.72 9.75 20.58
CA ASP A 40 -33.87 10.55 21.04
C ASP A 40 -34.21 11.65 20.04
N LEU A 41 -33.20 12.31 19.45
CA LEU A 41 -33.42 13.30 18.40
C LEU A 41 -34.14 12.67 17.21
N LEU A 42 -33.69 11.51 16.72
CA LEU A 42 -34.26 10.83 15.55
C LEU A 42 -35.69 10.32 15.77
N GLN A 43 -36.13 10.14 17.02
CA GLN A 43 -37.50 9.75 17.37
C GLN A 43 -38.42 10.92 17.69
N SER A 44 -37.89 12.15 17.64
CA SER A 44 -38.63 13.36 18.02
C SER A 44 -39.29 14.06 16.83
N GLU A 45 -40.04 15.13 17.11
CA GLU A 45 -40.56 16.03 16.07
C GLU A 45 -39.51 17.03 15.54
N HIS A 46 -38.31 17.08 16.14
CA HIS A 46 -37.25 18.03 15.82
C HIS A 46 -36.14 17.44 14.91
N VAL A 47 -36.40 16.33 14.20
CA VAL A 47 -35.42 15.72 13.29
C VAL A 47 -34.99 16.74 12.22
N PRO A 48 -33.69 17.09 12.14
CA PRO A 48 -33.22 18.09 11.19
C PRO A 48 -32.98 17.49 9.80
N GLN A 49 -32.91 18.35 8.79
CA GLN A 49 -32.43 17.95 7.44
C GLN A 49 -30.93 17.66 7.42
N ALA A 50 -30.18 18.31 8.31
CA ALA A 50 -28.73 18.19 8.40
C ALA A 50 -28.23 18.39 9.83
N ALA A 51 -27.10 17.76 10.15
CA ALA A 51 -26.42 17.86 11.44
C ALA A 51 -24.95 18.23 11.24
N ILE A 52 -24.38 18.97 12.19
CA ILE A 52 -22.94 19.24 12.26
C ILE A 52 -22.39 18.44 13.43
N VAL A 53 -21.49 17.50 13.16
CA VAL A 53 -20.92 16.59 14.15
C VAL A 53 -19.57 17.14 14.60
N CYS A 54 -19.56 17.73 15.80
CA CYS A 54 -18.38 18.31 16.46
C CYS A 54 -17.99 17.52 17.72
N THR A 55 -18.34 16.23 17.81
CA THR A 55 -18.02 15.39 18.96
C THR A 55 -16.55 14.97 18.94
N THR A 56 -16.05 14.41 20.05
CA THR A 56 -14.66 13.91 20.12
C THR A 56 -14.41 12.82 19.07
N ASN A 57 -13.16 12.69 18.63
CA ASN A 57 -12.75 11.78 17.55
C ASN A 57 -13.17 10.31 17.74
N HIS A 58 -13.40 9.86 18.97
CA HIS A 58 -13.82 8.48 19.25
C HIS A 58 -15.32 8.23 19.04
N THR A 59 -16.14 9.28 18.96
CA THR A 59 -17.60 9.17 18.85
C THR A 59 -18.13 9.66 17.50
N ASN A 60 -17.34 10.42 16.75
CA ASN A 60 -17.76 11.05 15.49
C ASN A 60 -18.27 10.02 14.45
N VAL A 61 -17.60 8.88 14.28
CA VAL A 61 -17.99 7.83 13.33
C VAL A 61 -19.34 7.24 13.70
N ALA A 62 -19.52 6.82 14.96
CA ALA A 62 -20.76 6.21 15.43
C ALA A 62 -21.95 7.18 15.32
N VAL A 63 -21.76 8.43 15.74
CA VAL A 63 -22.75 9.51 15.63
C VAL A 63 -23.10 9.79 14.16
N SER A 64 -22.08 9.89 13.30
CA SER A 64 -22.27 10.15 11.87
C SER A 64 -23.07 9.03 11.21
N LYS A 65 -22.73 7.76 11.47
CA LYS A 65 -23.48 6.59 10.96
C LYS A 65 -24.93 6.58 11.42
N GLN A 66 -25.18 6.92 12.69
CA GLN A 66 -26.53 6.95 13.23
C GLN A 66 -27.39 8.02 12.56
N LEU A 67 -26.85 9.23 12.38
CA LEU A 67 -27.52 10.33 11.69
C LEU A 67 -27.76 10.02 10.21
N SER A 68 -26.75 9.52 9.50
CA SER A 68 -26.88 9.17 8.08
C SER A 68 -27.88 8.04 7.84
N SER A 69 -27.91 7.03 8.73
CA SER A 69 -28.93 5.96 8.70
C SER A 69 -30.35 6.49 8.91
N GLY A 70 -30.49 7.59 9.66
CA GLY A 70 -31.76 8.31 9.85
C GLY A 70 -32.13 9.24 8.69
N GLY A 71 -31.35 9.28 7.61
CA GLY A 71 -31.58 10.16 6.46
C GLY A 71 -31.13 11.61 6.65
N VAL A 72 -30.38 11.91 7.72
CA VAL A 72 -29.89 13.26 8.03
C VAL A 72 -28.54 13.49 7.33
N HIS A 73 -28.40 14.61 6.61
CA HIS A 73 -27.11 15.02 6.03
C HIS A 73 -26.11 15.41 7.12
N VAL A 74 -24.81 15.18 6.93
CA VAL A 74 -23.83 15.32 8.02
C VAL A 74 -22.62 16.14 7.61
N LEU A 75 -22.33 17.26 8.27
CA LEU A 75 -21.01 17.89 8.21
C LEU A 75 -20.17 17.35 9.37
N VAL A 76 -19.18 16.50 9.07
CA VAL A 76 -18.33 15.87 10.09
C VAL A 76 -17.09 16.72 10.30
N GLU A 77 -16.83 17.20 11.52
CA GLU A 77 -15.58 17.90 11.81
C GLU A 77 -14.35 17.03 11.61
N LYS A 78 -13.22 17.66 11.30
CA LYS A 78 -11.94 16.97 11.09
C LYS A 78 -11.29 16.60 12.43
N PRO A 79 -10.54 15.48 12.51
CA PRO A 79 -10.41 14.43 11.50
C PRO A 79 -11.72 13.65 11.30
N ILE A 80 -11.94 13.10 10.09
CA ILE A 80 -13.14 12.31 9.78
C ILE A 80 -13.35 11.11 10.72
N SER A 81 -12.26 10.57 11.27
CA SER A 81 -12.22 9.45 12.22
C SER A 81 -10.95 9.52 13.07
N SER A 82 -10.89 8.76 14.17
CA SER A 82 -9.67 8.60 14.98
C SER A 82 -8.59 7.75 14.29
N ASP A 83 -9.00 6.86 13.39
CA ASP A 83 -8.14 5.86 12.77
C ASP A 83 -8.65 5.51 11.36
N ILE A 84 -7.78 4.92 10.55
CA ILE A 84 -8.09 4.58 9.17
C ILE A 84 -9.21 3.53 9.08
N PRO A 85 -9.17 2.39 9.82
CA PRO A 85 -10.25 1.40 9.78
C PRO A 85 -11.65 1.96 10.05
N SER A 86 -11.84 2.75 11.11
CA SER A 86 -13.13 3.35 11.44
C SER A 86 -13.57 4.38 10.38
N GLY A 87 -12.62 5.10 9.78
CA GLY A 87 -12.88 5.98 8.63
C GLY A 87 -13.35 5.20 7.40
N THR A 88 -12.69 4.10 7.07
CA THR A 88 -13.07 3.21 5.96
C THR A 88 -14.45 2.58 6.17
N GLU A 89 -14.77 2.20 7.42
CA GLU A 89 -16.10 1.71 7.78
C GLU A 89 -17.17 2.79 7.58
N LEU A 90 -16.88 4.05 7.99
CA LEU A 90 -17.78 5.17 7.74
C LEU A 90 -18.01 5.39 6.24
N LEU A 91 -16.95 5.38 5.42
CA LEU A 91 -17.08 5.50 3.96
C LEU A 91 -17.96 4.40 3.37
N SER A 92 -17.73 3.15 3.78
CA SER A 92 -18.51 1.99 3.31
C SER A 92 -19.98 2.13 3.69
N HIS A 93 -20.25 2.62 4.91
CA HIS A 93 -21.62 2.92 5.33
C HIS A 93 -22.25 4.04 4.48
N LEU A 94 -21.53 5.15 4.26
CA LEU A 94 -22.04 6.29 3.50
C LEU A 94 -22.38 5.92 2.04
N GLN A 95 -21.69 4.96 1.43
CA GLN A 95 -22.01 4.42 0.11
C GLN A 95 -23.40 3.75 0.04
N THR A 96 -23.93 3.30 1.18
CA THR A 96 -25.28 2.70 1.27
C THR A 96 -26.39 3.72 1.49
N THR A 97 -26.04 5.01 1.54
CA THR A 97 -26.96 6.11 1.85
C THR A 97 -26.95 7.17 0.75
N GLU A 98 -28.04 7.92 0.61
CA GLU A 98 -28.10 9.06 -0.31
C GLU A 98 -27.69 10.40 0.35
N VAL A 99 -27.35 10.37 1.65
CA VAL A 99 -27.05 11.57 2.40
C VAL A 99 -25.71 12.21 1.97
N LYS A 100 -25.65 13.53 2.04
CA LYS A 100 -24.42 14.28 1.79
C LYS A 100 -23.62 14.41 3.07
N THR A 101 -22.36 13.98 3.03
CA THR A 101 -21.48 13.98 4.21
C THR A 101 -20.13 14.65 3.97
N PRO A 102 -20.03 15.98 3.78
CA PRO A 102 -18.73 16.65 3.67
C PRO A 102 -17.93 16.62 4.99
N VAL A 103 -16.61 16.81 4.87
CA VAL A 103 -15.70 16.93 6.02
C VAL A 103 -15.35 18.41 6.28
N GLY A 104 -15.30 18.78 7.57
CA GLY A 104 -15.18 20.13 8.11
C GLY A 104 -13.83 20.85 7.90
N HIS A 105 -13.17 20.69 6.77
CA HIS A 105 -11.93 21.42 6.45
C HIS A 105 -12.19 22.88 6.07
N HIS A 106 -12.51 23.71 7.07
CA HIS A 106 -12.93 25.11 6.88
C HIS A 106 -11.87 25.99 6.19
N ARG A 107 -10.58 25.63 6.25
CA ARG A 107 -9.50 26.42 5.62
C ARG A 107 -9.57 26.42 4.09
N ARG A 108 -10.20 25.43 3.45
CA ARG A 108 -10.52 25.46 2.01
C ARG A 108 -11.40 26.66 1.64
N PHE A 109 -12.17 27.17 2.60
CA PHE A 109 -13.07 28.31 2.43
C PHE A 109 -12.44 29.64 2.84
N ASN A 110 -11.15 29.67 3.19
CA ASN A 110 -10.44 30.94 3.36
C ASN A 110 -10.35 31.63 1.98
N PRO A 111 -10.80 32.89 1.83
CA PRO A 111 -10.78 33.57 0.54
C PRO A 111 -9.40 33.60 -0.15
N TYR A 112 -8.31 33.66 0.62
CA TYR A 112 -6.95 33.58 0.08
C TYR A 112 -6.66 32.21 -0.56
N ILE A 113 -7.14 31.12 0.03
CA ILE A 113 -7.01 29.76 -0.50
C ILE A 113 -7.92 29.59 -1.73
N ILE A 114 -9.15 30.09 -1.69
CA ILE A 114 -10.06 30.07 -2.85
C ILE A 114 -9.41 30.78 -4.04
N SER A 115 -8.85 31.97 -3.82
CA SER A 115 -8.14 32.71 -4.87
C SER A 115 -6.86 32.00 -5.33
N THR A 116 -6.11 31.38 -4.42
CA THR A 116 -4.95 30.54 -4.77
C THR A 116 -5.36 29.40 -5.70
N LYS A 117 -6.44 28.68 -5.39
CA LYS A 117 -6.96 27.60 -6.22
C LYS A 117 -7.40 28.10 -7.60
N LYS A 118 -8.06 29.26 -7.68
CA LYS A 118 -8.42 29.90 -8.96
C LYS A 118 -7.19 30.19 -9.82
N VAL A 119 -6.10 30.67 -9.23
CA VAL A 119 -4.84 30.93 -9.96
C VAL A 119 -4.22 29.63 -10.47
N LEU A 120 -4.15 28.59 -9.63
CA LEU A 120 -3.62 27.28 -10.02
C LEU A 120 -4.44 26.66 -11.16
N ASP A 121 -5.76 26.68 -11.04
CA ASP A 121 -6.68 26.10 -12.04
C ASP A 121 -6.67 26.85 -13.37
N SER A 122 -6.35 28.15 -13.34
CA SER A 122 -6.19 28.94 -14.58
C SER A 122 -4.98 28.52 -15.42
N GLY A 123 -4.02 27.80 -14.83
CA GLY A 123 -2.76 27.43 -15.47
C GLY A 123 -1.76 28.59 -15.60
N ALA A 124 -2.02 29.76 -15.00
CA ALA A 124 -1.18 30.95 -15.11
C ALA A 124 0.28 30.72 -14.68
N LEU A 125 0.50 29.89 -13.65
CA LEU A 125 1.84 29.58 -13.17
C LEU A 125 2.62 28.61 -14.09
N GLY A 126 1.97 28.04 -15.11
CA GLY A 126 2.52 26.97 -15.94
C GLY A 126 2.60 25.64 -15.19
N LYS A 127 3.65 24.85 -15.43
CA LYS A 127 3.86 23.60 -14.71
C LYS A 127 4.32 23.92 -13.28
N ILE A 128 3.60 23.43 -12.28
CA ILE A 128 4.03 23.54 -10.89
C ILE A 128 5.32 22.73 -10.70
N ILE A 129 6.35 23.38 -10.17
CA ILE A 129 7.69 22.81 -9.96
C ILE A 129 7.87 22.44 -8.50
N ALA A 130 7.52 23.35 -7.58
CA ALA A 130 7.68 23.14 -6.15
C ALA A 130 6.78 24.06 -5.34
N ILE A 131 6.73 23.84 -4.03
CA ILE A 131 6.25 24.82 -3.06
C ILE A 131 7.20 24.83 -1.87
N ASN A 132 7.17 25.94 -1.15
CA ASN A 132 7.70 26.02 0.21
C ASN A 132 6.62 26.56 1.13
N GLY A 133 6.55 26.03 2.36
CA GLY A 133 5.59 26.45 3.35
C GLY A 133 6.15 26.40 4.77
N LEU A 134 5.66 27.29 5.62
CA LEU A 134 6.10 27.42 7.01
C LEU A 134 4.91 27.68 7.93
N TRP A 135 4.74 26.82 8.93
CA TRP A 135 3.80 27.06 10.03
C TRP A 135 4.53 26.99 11.37
N THR A 136 4.61 28.14 12.03
CA THR A 136 5.29 28.30 13.32
C THR A 136 4.44 29.19 14.22
N THR A 137 3.45 28.60 14.88
CA THR A 137 2.60 29.35 15.81
C THR A 137 2.87 28.94 17.24
N TYR A 138 2.72 29.90 18.16
CA TYR A 138 2.86 29.67 19.58
C TYR A 138 1.49 29.38 20.18
N LYS A 139 1.31 28.17 20.73
CA LYS A 139 0.16 27.85 21.57
C LYS A 139 0.46 28.20 23.02
N PRO A 140 -0.41 28.91 23.75
CA PRO A 140 -0.19 29.18 25.16
C PRO A 140 -0.24 27.89 26.01
N GLY A 141 0.23 27.95 27.26
CA GLY A 141 0.31 26.77 28.15
C GLY A 141 -1.07 26.24 28.55
N ASP A 142 -2.00 27.14 28.86
CA ASP A 142 -3.40 26.87 29.20
C ASP A 142 -4.16 26.06 28.14
N TYR A 143 -3.74 26.13 26.87
CA TYR A 143 -4.30 25.32 25.78
C TYR A 143 -4.14 23.81 26.01
N PHE A 144 -3.19 23.39 26.85
CA PHE A 144 -2.90 22.00 27.20
C PHE A 144 -3.33 21.67 28.64
N GLU A 145 -4.08 22.56 29.28
CA GLU A 145 -4.69 22.33 30.59
C GLU A 145 -6.15 21.86 30.43
N ALA A 146 -6.75 21.40 31.53
CA ALA A 146 -8.14 20.95 31.56
C ALA A 146 -9.08 22.07 31.04
N PRO A 147 -10.08 21.76 30.20
CA PRO A 147 -10.59 20.42 29.86
C PRO A 147 -9.90 19.75 28.65
N THR A 148 -8.76 20.27 28.19
CA THR A 148 -8.08 19.80 26.97
C THR A 148 -6.69 19.20 27.21
N ASP A 149 -6.42 18.78 28.44
CA ASP A 149 -5.21 18.11 28.90
C ASP A 149 -4.91 16.80 28.17
N GLY A 150 -5.94 16.13 27.64
CA GLY A 150 -5.76 14.97 26.73
C GLY A 150 -4.90 15.26 25.49
N LYS A 151 -4.72 16.54 25.12
CA LYS A 151 -3.83 16.96 24.03
C LYS A 151 -2.33 16.73 24.33
N GLN A 152 -1.97 16.41 25.57
CA GLN A 152 -0.59 16.10 25.94
C GLN A 152 -0.17 14.67 25.53
N GLY A 153 -1.14 13.77 25.27
CA GLY A 153 -0.90 12.38 24.88
C GLY A 153 -0.60 12.20 23.38
N LYS A 154 -0.27 10.98 22.97
CA LYS A 154 0.13 10.61 21.58
C LYS A 154 -0.80 11.07 20.46
N ASP A 155 -2.09 11.27 20.73
CA ASP A 155 -3.09 11.66 19.72
C ASP A 155 -3.39 13.17 19.73
N GLY A 156 -2.80 13.89 20.68
CA GLY A 156 -2.91 15.34 20.86
C GLY A 156 -1.81 16.14 20.18
N GLY A 157 -0.91 15.46 19.47
CA GLY A 157 0.18 16.09 18.76
C GLY A 157 -0.31 16.95 17.60
N VAL A 158 0.55 17.89 17.22
CA VAL A 158 0.17 18.93 16.29
C VAL A 158 -0.14 18.37 14.89
N ILE A 159 0.26 17.13 14.57
CA ILE A 159 0.03 16.54 13.23
C ILE A 159 -1.47 16.33 13.01
N LEU A 160 -2.15 15.71 13.97
CA LEU A 160 -3.60 15.47 13.90
C LEU A 160 -4.43 16.71 14.23
N ILE A 161 -3.89 17.65 15.02
CA ILE A 161 -4.64 18.86 15.39
C ILE A 161 -4.56 19.93 14.29
N ASN A 162 -3.37 20.22 13.76
CA ASN A 162 -3.14 21.33 12.84
C ASN A 162 -2.70 20.86 11.45
N ALA A 163 -1.69 19.97 11.34
CA ALA A 163 -1.14 19.57 10.04
C ALA A 163 -2.17 18.84 9.15
N ILE A 164 -3.20 18.23 9.73
CA ILE A 164 -4.28 17.63 8.95
C ILE A 164 -5.03 18.64 8.08
N HIS A 165 -5.19 19.89 8.53
CA HIS A 165 -5.77 20.94 7.68
C HIS A 165 -4.89 21.22 6.47
N GLU A 166 -3.61 20.94 6.60
CA GLU A 166 -2.59 21.31 5.67
C GLU A 166 -2.41 20.32 4.59
N ILE A 167 -2.22 19.08 5.00
CA ILE A 167 -2.29 17.92 4.15
C ILE A 167 -3.58 17.97 3.31
N ASP A 168 -4.72 18.32 3.91
CA ASP A 168 -5.98 18.54 3.20
C ASP A 168 -5.91 19.66 2.14
N LEU A 169 -5.38 20.83 2.49
CA LEU A 169 -5.24 21.95 1.57
C LEU A 169 -4.30 21.62 0.41
N LEU A 170 -3.27 20.81 0.64
CA LEU A 170 -2.35 20.40 -0.41
C LEU A 170 -2.98 19.39 -1.35
N HIS A 171 -3.75 18.45 -0.81
CA HIS A 171 -4.61 17.62 -1.63
C HIS A 171 -5.54 18.45 -2.49
N HIS A 172 -6.14 19.50 -1.91
CA HIS A 172 -7.03 20.40 -2.61
C HIS A 172 -6.34 21.21 -3.71
N LEU A 173 -5.15 21.77 -3.43
CA LEU A 173 -4.45 22.70 -4.33
C LEU A 173 -3.63 21.97 -5.41
N LEU A 174 -2.99 20.85 -5.07
CA LEU A 174 -1.94 20.22 -5.88
C LEU A 174 -2.19 18.74 -6.20
N GLY A 175 -3.21 18.14 -5.57
CA GLY A 175 -3.61 16.76 -5.81
C GLY A 175 -3.01 15.75 -4.81
N PRO A 176 -3.11 14.44 -5.10
CA PRO A 176 -2.74 13.39 -4.15
C PRO A 176 -1.27 13.43 -3.72
N ILE A 177 -1.02 13.42 -2.42
CA ILE A 177 0.29 13.18 -1.82
C ILE A 177 0.59 11.68 -1.90
N THR A 178 1.72 11.31 -2.50
CA THR A 178 2.14 9.92 -2.73
C THR A 178 3.27 9.48 -1.81
N ARG A 179 3.94 10.40 -1.11
CA ARG A 179 5.05 10.08 -0.20
C ARG A 179 5.27 11.15 0.85
N VAL A 180 5.72 10.75 2.04
CA VAL A 180 6.18 11.62 3.11
C VAL A 180 7.50 11.15 3.70
N HIS A 181 8.39 12.07 4.00
CA HIS A 181 9.51 11.88 4.93
C HIS A 181 9.35 12.90 6.05
N ALA A 182 9.71 12.56 7.29
CA ALA A 182 9.53 13.44 8.43
C ALA A 182 10.64 13.31 9.46
N GLU A 183 10.96 14.43 10.10
CA GLU A 183 11.96 14.59 11.14
C GLU A 183 11.37 15.44 12.27
N LYS A 184 11.41 14.92 13.50
CA LYS A 184 10.83 15.58 14.67
C LYS A 184 11.67 16.79 15.08
N THR A 185 11.05 17.90 15.47
CA THR A 185 11.79 18.98 16.13
C THR A 185 12.04 18.67 17.60
N THR A 186 12.97 19.42 18.21
CA THR A 186 13.19 19.37 19.66
C THR A 186 11.91 19.74 20.41
N SER A 187 11.45 18.86 21.31
CA SER A 187 10.34 19.15 22.23
C SER A 187 10.76 20.18 23.25
N GLN A 188 9.89 21.15 23.53
CA GLN A 188 10.10 22.21 24.50
C GLN A 188 9.26 22.05 25.77
N ARG A 189 8.17 21.28 25.73
CA ARG A 189 7.25 21.08 26.87
C ARG A 189 7.37 19.72 27.55
N GLY A 190 8.05 18.77 26.91
CA GLY A 190 8.23 17.41 27.43
C GLY A 190 6.95 16.57 27.43
N HIS A 191 5.96 16.93 26.61
CA HIS A 191 4.77 16.12 26.39
C HIS A 191 5.07 14.91 25.50
N GLU A 192 4.22 13.90 25.55
CA GLU A 192 4.32 12.71 24.70
C GLU A 192 3.96 13.05 23.24
N ALA A 193 2.96 13.93 23.08
CA ALA A 193 2.57 14.57 21.83
C ALA A 193 3.76 15.20 21.08
N GLU A 194 3.81 15.05 19.75
CA GLU A 194 4.75 15.82 18.94
C GLU A 194 4.37 17.32 18.93
N GLU A 195 5.39 18.17 19.11
CA GLU A 195 5.27 19.65 19.11
C GLU A 195 5.71 20.27 17.77
N GLY A 196 6.43 19.53 16.93
CA GLY A 196 6.99 20.07 15.70
C GLY A 196 7.72 19.01 14.89
N ALA A 197 7.92 19.27 13.59
CA ALA A 197 8.21 18.26 12.59
C ALA A 197 8.58 18.87 11.21
N ALA A 198 9.84 18.83 10.82
CA ALA A 198 10.18 19.08 9.42
C ALA A 198 9.73 17.86 8.60
N LEU A 199 9.16 18.07 7.42
CA LEU A 199 8.81 16.93 6.58
C LEU A 199 9.10 17.25 5.08
N THR A 200 9.13 16.23 4.23
CA THR A 200 9.23 16.35 2.76
C THR A 200 8.08 15.57 2.13
N LEU A 201 7.29 16.18 1.22
CA LEU A 201 6.18 15.48 0.53
C LEU A 201 6.46 15.30 -0.96
N ARG A 202 5.83 14.28 -1.54
CA ARG A 202 5.73 14.09 -3.00
C ARG A 202 4.26 14.00 -3.40
N PHE A 203 3.93 14.50 -4.58
CA PHE A 203 2.59 14.49 -5.16
C PHE A 203 2.53 13.60 -6.40
N GLU A 204 1.32 13.21 -6.81
CA GLU A 204 1.09 12.43 -8.03
C GLU A 204 1.36 13.26 -9.29
N SER A 205 0.81 14.47 -9.35
CA SER A 205 1.28 15.47 -10.31
C SER A 205 2.65 15.97 -9.83
N GLY A 206 3.64 16.12 -10.71
CA GLY A 206 5.02 16.47 -10.32
C GLY A 206 5.20 17.91 -9.76
N GLY A 207 4.19 18.45 -9.09
CA GLY A 207 4.23 19.69 -8.33
C GLY A 207 4.28 19.39 -6.84
N ASP A 208 5.30 19.91 -6.17
CA ASP A 208 5.49 19.67 -4.74
C ASP A 208 4.64 20.64 -3.89
N GLY A 209 4.21 20.19 -2.70
CA GLY A 209 3.14 20.81 -1.87
C GLY A 209 3.39 20.81 -0.33
N ARG A 210 3.25 21.95 0.41
CA ARG A 210 3.01 22.09 1.87
C ARG A 210 2.53 23.42 2.51
N GLU A 211 1.63 23.24 3.51
CA GLU A 211 1.04 24.01 4.67
C GLU A 211 0.72 25.54 4.72
N SER A 212 -0.31 25.91 5.53
CA SER A 212 -1.32 27.00 5.51
C SER A 212 -1.46 27.86 6.77
N SER A 213 -2.45 28.77 6.72
CA SER A 213 -3.21 29.43 7.80
C SER A 213 -2.55 30.57 8.56
N ASP A 214 -3.29 31.68 8.57
CA ASP A 214 -2.84 33.04 8.84
C ASP A 214 -2.28 33.27 10.26
N PRO A 215 -1.03 33.74 10.37
CA PRO A 215 -0.69 34.70 11.41
C PRO A 215 -1.30 36.07 11.04
N LYS A 216 -1.86 36.79 12.01
CA LYS A 216 -2.43 38.16 11.88
C LYS A 216 -1.46 39.22 11.33
N THR A 217 -0.22 38.83 10.99
CA THR A 217 0.90 39.69 10.60
C THR A 217 1.13 39.74 9.08
N GLY A 218 0.38 38.96 8.28
CA GLY A 218 0.50 38.99 6.81
C GLY A 218 1.82 38.45 6.27
N GLN A 219 2.53 37.62 7.04
CA GLN A 219 3.75 36.94 6.57
C GLN A 219 3.41 35.83 5.59
N ASN A 220 4.31 35.59 4.63
CA ASN A 220 4.13 34.55 3.62
C ASN A 220 4.18 33.16 4.26
N ILE A 221 3.16 32.37 3.97
CA ILE A 221 2.94 31.03 4.50
C ILE A 221 3.21 29.99 3.42
N TYR A 222 2.89 30.30 2.16
CA TYR A 222 3.27 29.52 1.00
C TYR A 222 4.04 30.36 -0.02
N GLN A 223 4.96 29.70 -0.72
CA GLN A 223 5.49 30.15 -2.00
C GLN A 223 5.42 29.00 -3.00
N ILE A 224 4.53 29.13 -4.00
CA ILE A 224 4.30 28.14 -5.05
C ILE A 224 5.10 28.54 -6.29
N PHE A 225 6.01 27.68 -6.71
CA PHE A 225 6.91 27.90 -7.84
C PHE A 225 6.38 27.19 -9.08
N GLY A 226 5.94 27.95 -10.08
CA GLY A 226 5.60 27.45 -11.41
C GLY A 226 6.72 27.68 -12.42
N SER A 227 6.60 27.07 -13.61
CA SER A 227 7.55 27.25 -14.72
C SER A 227 7.51 28.65 -15.33
N GLU A 228 6.38 29.34 -15.22
CA GLU A 228 6.18 30.69 -15.74
C GLU A 228 6.23 31.74 -14.64
N GLU A 229 5.53 31.50 -13.52
CA GLU A 229 5.36 32.49 -12.46
C GLU A 229 5.43 31.85 -11.06
N THR A 230 5.69 32.66 -10.04
CA THR A 230 5.70 32.24 -8.62
C THR A 230 4.62 32.98 -7.86
N LEU A 231 3.78 32.24 -7.12
CA LEU A 231 2.71 32.79 -6.29
C LEU A 231 3.08 32.73 -4.82
N SER A 232 2.92 33.84 -4.11
CA SER A 232 3.06 33.94 -2.66
C SER A 232 1.68 34.01 -2.00
N VAL A 233 1.50 33.33 -0.87
CA VAL A 233 0.23 33.27 -0.12
C VAL A 233 0.54 33.56 1.35
N PRO A 234 -0.23 34.39 2.06
CA PRO A 234 -1.56 34.91 1.72
C PRO A 234 -1.53 36.26 1.00
N ASP A 235 -0.37 36.89 0.80
CA ASP A 235 -0.32 38.22 0.19
C ASP A 235 -0.82 38.26 -1.27
N LEU A 236 -0.92 37.08 -1.92
CA LEU A 236 -1.30 36.85 -3.32
C LEU A 236 -0.49 37.67 -4.31
N SER A 237 0.81 37.74 -4.04
CA SER A 237 1.76 38.33 -4.98
C SER A 237 2.21 37.29 -6.01
N ILE A 238 2.01 37.59 -7.28
CA ILE A 238 2.57 36.87 -8.42
C ILE A 238 3.87 37.55 -8.85
N TRP A 239 4.92 36.75 -9.02
CA TRP A 239 6.21 37.17 -9.52
C TRP A 239 6.49 36.51 -10.87
N SER A 240 6.82 37.31 -11.88
CA SER A 240 7.11 36.81 -13.23
C SER A 240 8.18 37.62 -13.96
N TYR A 241 8.86 36.98 -14.92
CA TYR A 241 9.83 37.65 -15.79
C TYR A 241 9.11 38.27 -16.99
N LYS A 242 9.08 39.61 -17.07
CA LYS A 242 8.53 40.33 -18.22
C LYS A 242 9.56 40.44 -19.35
N GLY A 243 9.89 39.33 -20.00
CA GLY A 243 10.82 39.33 -21.15
C GLY A 243 11.19 37.94 -21.67
N THR A 244 11.68 37.87 -22.92
CA THR A 244 12.06 36.61 -23.58
C THR A 244 13.38 36.02 -23.09
N ASN A 245 14.23 36.83 -22.44
CA ASN A 245 15.53 36.41 -21.89
C ASN A 245 15.45 36.30 -20.36
N LYS A 246 14.88 35.18 -19.88
CA LYS A 246 14.80 34.86 -18.44
C LYS A 246 16.22 34.61 -17.89
N SER A 247 16.63 35.37 -16.87
CA SER A 247 17.95 35.26 -16.23
C SER A 247 17.85 35.68 -14.77
N TRP A 248 18.72 35.15 -13.90
CA TRP A 248 18.81 35.57 -12.48
C TRP A 248 19.23 37.04 -12.30
N ARG A 249 19.62 37.73 -13.38
CA ARG A 249 19.90 39.18 -13.40
C ARG A 249 18.73 40.02 -13.94
N SER A 250 17.70 39.40 -14.47
CA SER A 250 16.53 40.11 -15.01
C SER A 250 15.61 40.54 -13.87
N GLU A 251 15.08 41.75 -13.98
CA GLU A 251 14.10 42.25 -13.00
C GLU A 251 12.79 41.44 -13.10
N MET A 252 12.24 41.07 -11.94
CA MET A 252 10.94 40.41 -11.86
C MET A 252 9.85 41.45 -11.63
N ALA A 253 8.74 41.30 -12.33
CA ALA A 253 7.54 42.07 -12.02
C ALA A 253 6.78 41.42 -10.86
N LYS A 254 6.19 42.27 -10.02
CA LYS A 254 5.28 41.86 -8.94
C LYS A 254 3.88 42.37 -9.25
N GLU A 255 2.90 41.49 -9.22
CA GLU A 255 1.47 41.83 -9.29
C GLU A 255 0.77 41.28 -8.04
N ARG A 256 -0.16 42.04 -7.46
CA ARG A 256 -0.94 41.59 -6.31
C ARG A 256 -2.39 41.39 -6.71
N LEU A 257 -2.92 40.20 -6.48
CA LEU A 257 -4.31 39.88 -6.77
C LEU A 257 -5.24 40.40 -5.67
N ALA A 258 -6.42 40.87 -6.07
CA ALA A 258 -7.49 41.20 -5.14
C ALA A 258 -8.11 39.92 -4.57
N VAL A 259 -8.51 39.98 -3.30
CA VAL A 259 -9.15 38.87 -2.59
C VAL A 259 -10.51 39.34 -2.12
N GLU A 260 -11.52 38.51 -2.37
CA GLU A 260 -12.88 38.76 -1.88
C GLU A 260 -12.91 38.60 -0.36
N ASP A 261 -13.70 39.42 0.34
CA ASP A 261 -13.91 39.24 1.77
C ASP A 261 -14.81 38.04 2.05
N GLY A 262 -14.58 37.34 3.16
CA GLY A 262 -15.43 36.24 3.57
C GLY A 262 -14.95 35.54 4.84
N ILE A 263 -15.90 35.11 5.67
CA ILE A 263 -15.61 34.37 6.90
C ILE A 263 -15.65 32.87 6.57
N PRO A 264 -14.55 32.11 6.78
CA PRO A 264 -14.45 30.73 6.31
C PRO A 264 -15.57 29.80 6.80
N PHE A 265 -15.99 29.94 8.07
CA PHE A 265 -17.06 29.11 8.64
C PHE A 265 -18.44 29.44 8.05
N GLU A 266 -18.71 30.70 7.71
CA GLU A 266 -19.96 31.09 7.04
C GLU A 266 -20.00 30.55 5.61
N LEU A 267 -18.87 30.68 4.89
CA LEU A 267 -18.70 30.15 3.54
C LEU A 267 -18.84 28.61 3.50
N GLN A 268 -18.28 27.91 4.49
CA GLN A 268 -18.42 26.46 4.65
C GLN A 268 -19.87 26.06 4.89
N LEU A 269 -20.58 26.75 5.79
CA LEU A 269 -21.98 26.46 6.10
C LEU A 269 -22.86 26.68 4.87
N ALA A 270 -22.69 27.82 4.19
CA ALA A 270 -23.42 28.14 2.96
C ALA A 270 -23.14 27.09 1.86
N HIS A 271 -21.87 26.65 1.72
CA HIS A 271 -21.53 25.57 0.81
C HIS A 271 -22.21 24.24 1.18
N PHE A 272 -22.25 23.89 2.47
CA PHE A 272 -22.95 22.68 2.92
C PHE A 272 -24.44 22.73 2.57
N CYS A 273 -25.11 23.88 2.76
CA CYS A 273 -26.49 24.10 2.31
C CYS A 273 -26.65 23.89 0.79
N ARG A 274 -25.73 24.41 -0.03
CA ARG A 274 -25.75 24.21 -1.49
C ARG A 274 -25.50 22.76 -1.92
N VAL A 275 -24.64 22.04 -1.21
CA VAL A 275 -24.38 20.60 -1.43
C VAL A 275 -25.62 19.77 -1.15
N ILE A 276 -26.33 20.04 -0.04
CA ILE A 276 -27.61 19.40 0.29
C ILE A 276 -28.65 19.65 -0.79
N GLN A 277 -28.70 20.87 -1.33
CA GLN A 277 -29.60 21.26 -2.42
C GLN A 277 -29.19 20.70 -3.79
N GLY A 278 -28.07 19.97 -3.89
CA GLY A 278 -27.54 19.44 -5.15
C GLY A 278 -27.00 20.49 -6.11
N LYS A 279 -26.71 21.72 -5.63
CA LYS A 279 -26.19 22.82 -6.45
C LYS A 279 -24.67 22.78 -6.61
N GLU A 280 -23.96 22.19 -5.65
CA GLU A 280 -22.51 22.07 -5.64
C GLU A 280 -22.08 20.67 -5.19
N SER A 281 -20.91 20.23 -5.64
CA SER A 281 -20.26 19.03 -5.08
C SER A 281 -19.51 19.38 -3.79
N PRO A 282 -19.38 18.45 -2.83
CA PRO A 282 -18.62 18.68 -1.61
C PRO A 282 -17.20 19.16 -1.90
N SER A 283 -16.81 20.31 -1.34
CA SER A 283 -15.45 20.84 -1.43
C SER A 283 -14.45 19.86 -0.81
N CYS A 284 -14.79 19.25 0.32
CA CYS A 284 -14.07 18.12 0.90
C CYS A 284 -15.03 16.94 1.09
N SER A 285 -14.86 15.89 0.28
CA SER A 285 -15.60 14.63 0.42
C SER A 285 -15.11 13.80 1.63
N PRO A 286 -15.87 12.78 2.07
CA PRO A 286 -15.39 11.80 3.05
C PRO A 286 -14.06 11.17 2.64
N GLN A 287 -13.92 10.83 1.36
CA GLN A 287 -12.73 10.24 0.77
C GLN A 287 -11.54 11.20 0.90
N ALA A 288 -11.73 12.48 0.58
CA ALA A 288 -10.67 13.48 0.72
C ALA A 288 -10.25 13.67 2.19
N GLY A 289 -11.20 13.68 3.13
CA GLY A 289 -10.89 13.77 4.56
C GLY A 289 -10.14 12.55 5.08
N LEU A 290 -10.48 11.35 4.61
CA LEU A 290 -9.76 10.12 4.97
C LEU A 290 -8.37 10.07 4.33
N ALA A 291 -8.21 10.55 3.09
CA ALA A 291 -6.90 10.69 2.45
C ALA A 291 -5.96 11.60 3.27
N ALA A 292 -6.48 12.71 3.81
CA ALA A 292 -5.71 13.58 4.68
C ALA A 292 -5.30 12.89 5.99
N LEU A 293 -6.19 12.09 6.59
CA LEU A 293 -5.88 11.30 7.79
C LEU A 293 -4.79 10.25 7.52
N ILE A 294 -4.83 9.58 6.36
CA ILE A 294 -3.82 8.61 5.94
C ILE A 294 -2.43 9.24 5.89
N VAL A 295 -2.30 10.42 5.28
CA VAL A 295 -1.00 11.11 5.22
C VAL A 295 -0.55 11.59 6.60
N CYS A 296 -1.46 12.00 7.50
CA CYS A 296 -1.11 12.32 8.88
C CYS A 296 -0.52 11.10 9.60
N GLN A 297 -1.14 9.94 9.42
CA GLN A 297 -0.69 8.69 10.01
C GLN A 297 0.68 8.26 9.45
N ALA A 298 0.87 8.37 8.13
CA ALA A 298 2.14 8.13 7.46
C ALA A 298 3.23 9.09 7.95
N THR A 299 2.84 10.33 8.27
CA THR A 299 3.75 11.33 8.82
C THR A 299 4.19 10.94 10.23
N LYS A 300 3.27 10.49 11.09
CA LYS A 300 3.63 9.99 12.43
C LYS A 300 4.57 8.79 12.35
N GLU A 301 4.32 7.86 11.43
CA GLU A 301 5.22 6.72 11.18
C GLU A 301 6.60 7.14 10.69
N ALA A 302 6.66 8.11 9.76
CA ALA A 302 7.91 8.67 9.28
C ALA A 302 8.70 9.33 10.42
N LEU A 303 8.03 10.01 11.35
CA LEU A 303 8.63 10.62 12.54
C LEU A 303 9.20 9.57 13.51
N GLU A 304 8.47 8.49 13.76
CA GLU A 304 8.92 7.41 14.65
C GLU A 304 10.08 6.63 14.05
N ALA A 305 10.01 6.32 12.76
CA ALA A 305 11.02 5.52 12.06
C ALA A 305 12.21 6.33 11.54
N ASN A 306 12.15 7.67 11.60
CA ASN A 306 13.09 8.59 10.95
C ASN A 306 13.38 8.20 9.49
N SER A 307 12.32 7.90 8.74
CA SER A 307 12.42 7.30 7.40
C SER A 307 11.40 7.88 6.43
N THR A 308 11.41 7.43 5.18
CA THR A 308 10.44 7.83 4.16
C THR A 308 9.33 6.78 4.09
N VAL A 309 8.08 7.23 4.09
CA VAL A 309 6.86 6.41 3.97
C VAL A 309 6.18 6.76 2.64
N GLU A 310 5.93 5.77 1.79
CA GLU A 310 5.08 5.96 0.60
C GLU A 310 3.61 5.95 1.05
N ILE A 311 2.74 6.74 0.42
CA ILE A 311 1.31 6.80 0.73
C ILE A 311 0.53 5.77 -0.09
N LEU A 312 0.99 5.48 -1.31
CA LEU A 312 0.46 4.42 -2.20
C LEU A 312 0.54 3.03 -1.59
N ASP A 313 1.38 2.93 -0.59
CA ASP A 313 1.36 1.83 0.29
C ASP A 313 -0.08 1.70 0.85
N TYR A 314 -0.68 2.66 1.57
CA TYR A 314 -1.95 2.43 2.28
C TYR A 314 -3.05 1.83 1.38
N ASP A 315 -3.99 1.05 1.94
CA ASP A 315 -5.14 0.61 1.14
C ASP A 315 -5.93 1.87 0.71
N LEU A 316 -5.95 2.15 -0.60
CA LEU A 316 -6.68 3.28 -1.17
C LEU A 316 -7.88 2.81 -2.00
N ALA A 317 -8.27 1.53 -1.95
CA ALA A 317 -9.34 0.98 -2.77
C ALA A 317 -10.69 1.69 -2.55
N PHE A 318 -10.88 2.31 -1.39
CA PHE A 318 -12.06 3.11 -1.04
C PHE A 318 -12.01 4.58 -1.49
N LEU A 319 -10.87 5.06 -2.04
CA LEU A 319 -10.68 6.43 -2.52
C LEU A 319 -10.94 6.61 -4.04
N GLN A 320 -11.40 5.58 -4.75
CA GLN A 320 -11.58 5.68 -6.22
C GLN A 320 -12.46 6.88 -6.64
N PRO A 321 -12.02 7.68 -7.63
CA PRO A 321 -12.80 8.81 -8.12
C PRO A 321 -13.85 8.39 -9.15
N LEU A 322 -15.01 9.03 -9.08
CA LEU A 322 -15.87 9.26 -10.24
C LEU A 322 -15.07 10.12 -11.25
N SER A 323 -14.86 9.56 -12.45
CA SER A 323 -14.31 10.17 -13.67
C SER A 323 -12.77 10.23 -13.83
N PRO A 324 -12.22 9.71 -14.96
CA PRO A 324 -10.79 9.66 -15.23
C PRO A 324 -10.33 10.92 -15.99
N SER A 325 -9.21 11.51 -15.55
CA SER A 325 -8.46 12.46 -16.38
C SER A 325 -6.99 12.51 -15.97
N LEU A 326 -6.16 12.06 -16.92
CA LEU A 326 -4.82 12.53 -17.26
C LEU A 326 -3.55 12.03 -16.52
N LEU A 327 -2.78 11.30 -17.33
CA LEU A 327 -1.39 11.53 -17.75
C LEU A 327 -0.27 11.57 -16.69
N VAL A 328 0.47 10.45 -16.66
CA VAL A 328 1.80 10.30 -16.08
C VAL A 328 2.82 11.14 -16.86
N LEU A 329 3.46 12.10 -16.18
CA LEU A 329 4.77 12.62 -16.59
C LEU A 329 5.78 12.32 -15.49
N SER A 330 6.73 11.43 -15.81
CA SER A 330 7.96 11.24 -15.05
C SER A 330 8.70 12.58 -14.95
N HIS A 331 9.22 12.93 -13.78
CA HIS A 331 10.56 13.50 -13.53
C HIS A 331 10.69 13.79 -12.01
N GLN A 332 11.82 13.33 -11.45
CA GLN A 332 12.10 13.19 -10.02
C GLN A 332 12.72 14.47 -9.41
N ARG A 333 12.16 15.06 -8.32
CA ARG A 333 12.89 15.90 -7.32
C ARG A 333 12.21 15.86 -5.92
N PRO A 334 12.94 16.06 -4.81
CA PRO A 334 12.40 16.15 -3.44
C PRO A 334 12.22 17.61 -2.94
N VAL A 335 11.32 17.85 -1.97
CA VAL A 335 11.05 19.19 -1.37
C VAL A 335 11.04 19.16 0.16
N ILE A 336 11.73 20.11 0.80
CA ILE A 336 11.95 20.17 2.26
C ILE A 336 11.07 21.24 2.89
N LEU A 337 10.39 20.91 3.99
CA LEU A 337 9.51 21.80 4.71
C LEU A 337 9.75 21.68 6.21
N HIS A 338 9.61 22.78 6.95
CA HIS A 338 9.91 22.86 8.37
C HIS A 338 8.68 23.24 9.19
N TRP A 339 8.55 22.64 10.38
CA TRP A 339 7.44 22.93 11.28
C TRP A 339 7.91 22.91 12.72
N ALA A 340 7.47 23.89 13.51
CA ALA A 340 7.78 23.94 14.93
C ALA A 340 6.68 24.73 15.65
N GLU A 341 5.95 24.08 16.56
CA GLU A 341 5.36 24.85 17.67
C GLU A 341 6.51 25.28 18.57
N SER A 342 6.46 26.53 19.06
CA SER A 342 7.38 27.14 20.05
C SER A 342 8.73 27.72 19.61
N ILE A 343 8.92 28.16 18.36
CA ILE A 343 10.04 29.08 18.07
C ILE A 343 9.54 30.52 18.13
N THR A 344 10.03 31.29 19.10
CA THR A 344 9.98 32.76 19.05
C THR A 344 10.94 33.23 17.96
N LEU A 345 10.52 33.21 16.69
CA LEU A 345 11.29 33.88 15.64
C LEU A 345 11.00 35.37 15.74
N ALA A 346 12.04 36.17 16.02
CA ALA A 346 11.99 37.60 15.76
C ALA A 346 11.60 37.83 14.29
N PRO A 347 10.86 38.90 13.96
CA PRO A 347 10.39 39.13 12.59
C PRO A 347 11.61 39.26 11.66
N ALA A 348 11.91 38.18 10.93
CA ALA A 348 12.96 38.19 9.94
C ALA A 348 12.43 38.96 8.72
N THR A 349 12.99 40.14 8.52
CA THR A 349 12.98 40.78 7.22
C THR A 349 13.99 40.00 6.36
N ASP A 350 13.50 39.42 5.26
CA ASP A 350 14.24 38.68 4.22
C ASP A 350 14.65 37.21 4.54
N PRO A 351 14.07 36.19 3.86
CA PRO A 351 14.52 34.81 4.01
C PRO A 351 15.68 34.50 3.06
N ALA A 352 16.91 34.75 3.52
CA ALA A 352 18.11 34.13 2.95
C ALA A 352 18.74 33.20 3.99
N ILE A 353 18.26 31.95 4.08
CA ILE A 353 19.01 30.88 4.77
C ILE A 353 19.08 29.66 3.86
N VAL A 354 20.24 29.52 3.22
CA VAL A 354 20.69 28.32 2.53
C VAL A 354 21.33 27.40 3.59
N ALA A 355 20.70 26.27 3.92
CA ALA A 355 21.33 25.23 4.72
C ALA A 355 22.04 24.23 3.81
N LEU A 356 23.37 24.36 3.70
CA LEU A 356 24.24 23.36 3.08
C LEU A 356 24.48 22.21 4.08
N LEU A 357 23.94 21.02 3.81
CA LEU A 357 24.29 19.81 4.56
C LEU A 357 25.53 19.15 3.93
N ARG A 358 26.58 19.00 4.73
CA ARG A 358 27.83 18.30 4.39
C ARG A 358 27.70 16.83 4.84
N PRO A 359 28.11 15.83 4.04
CA PRO A 359 28.07 14.43 4.48
C PRO A 359 29.10 14.19 5.61
N PRO A 360 28.82 13.28 6.56
CA PRO A 360 29.70 13.04 7.69
C PRO A 360 31.01 12.37 7.22
N THR A 361 32.12 13.06 7.45
CA THR A 361 33.47 12.48 7.44
C THR A 361 33.63 11.56 8.65
N LEU A 362 33.90 10.28 8.39
CA LEU A 362 34.41 9.31 9.36
C LEU A 362 35.67 9.87 10.04
N SER A 363 35.61 10.13 11.35
CA SER A 363 36.81 10.36 12.16
C SER A 363 37.30 9.04 12.76
N LEU A 364 38.38 8.50 12.20
CA LEU A 364 39.18 7.46 12.84
C LEU A 364 39.90 8.07 14.05
N HIS A 365 39.74 7.47 15.23
CA HIS A 365 40.57 7.76 16.39
C HIS A 365 41.93 7.06 16.26
N SER A 366 42.98 7.85 16.47
CA SER A 366 44.40 7.48 16.45
C SER A 366 44.80 6.69 17.69
N ALA A 367 45.56 5.60 17.50
CA ALA A 367 46.47 5.07 18.52
C ALA A 367 47.74 4.45 17.87
N CYS A 368 48.86 5.13 18.13
CA CYS A 368 50.24 4.66 18.33
C CYS A 368 51.07 3.95 17.20
N PHE A 369 52.09 4.70 16.76
CA PHE A 369 53.49 4.32 16.38
C PHE A 369 53.94 2.87 16.72
N THR A 370 54.71 2.11 15.91
CA THR A 370 56.00 2.35 15.21
C THR A 370 56.31 1.16 14.22
N PRO A 371 57.35 1.21 13.36
CA PRO A 371 57.42 0.52 12.06
C PRO A 371 58.16 -0.83 12.04
N LEU A 372 57.88 -1.68 11.05
CA LEU A 372 58.77 -2.78 10.63
C LEU A 372 58.69 -3.02 9.12
N GLN A 373 59.88 -3.20 8.52
CA GLN A 373 60.20 -3.40 7.11
C GLN A 373 59.79 -4.82 6.63
N GLU A 374 59.55 -4.94 5.32
CA GLU A 374 60.03 -5.98 4.36
C GLU A 374 59.01 -6.18 3.22
N LYS A 375 59.34 -5.72 2.00
CA LYS A 375 59.90 -6.47 0.86
C LYS A 375 58.93 -7.46 0.16
N ALA A 376 58.60 -7.06 -1.06
CA ALA A 376 58.73 -7.81 -2.32
C ALA A 376 57.57 -8.69 -2.84
N ALA A 377 57.44 -8.55 -4.16
CA ALA A 377 56.91 -9.46 -5.17
C ALA A 377 55.40 -9.57 -5.30
N LEU A 378 54.87 -9.10 -6.43
CA LEU A 378 53.95 -9.86 -7.28
C LEU A 378 53.92 -9.21 -8.68
N SER A 379 54.60 -9.86 -9.61
CA SER A 379 54.53 -9.64 -11.05
C SER A 379 53.92 -10.89 -11.71
N HIS A 380 53.23 -10.65 -12.84
CA HIS A 380 52.70 -11.60 -13.81
C HIS A 380 51.28 -12.13 -13.55
N PHE A 381 50.30 -11.70 -14.36
CA PHE A 381 49.89 -12.40 -15.59
C PHE A 381 48.67 -11.69 -16.22
N PHE A 382 48.83 -11.08 -17.39
CA PHE A 382 47.77 -10.92 -18.42
C PHE A 382 48.46 -10.61 -19.76
N PRO A 383 48.26 -11.43 -20.81
CA PRO A 383 48.61 -11.03 -22.17
C PRO A 383 47.43 -10.39 -22.90
N SER A 384 47.81 -9.41 -23.70
CA SER A 384 47.10 -8.55 -24.64
C SER A 384 46.27 -9.25 -25.72
N ALA A 385 45.25 -8.54 -26.24
CA ALA A 385 45.17 -8.21 -27.67
C ALA A 385 44.17 -7.05 -27.92
N ASN A 386 44.71 -5.95 -28.45
CA ASN A 386 43.98 -4.89 -29.15
C ASN A 386 43.67 -5.36 -30.58
N GLN A 387 42.51 -4.99 -31.12
CA GLN A 387 42.42 -4.48 -32.50
C GLN A 387 41.11 -3.72 -32.72
N GLU A 388 41.23 -2.39 -32.81
CA GLU A 388 40.26 -1.51 -33.45
C GLU A 388 40.44 -1.62 -34.98
N GLN A 389 39.33 -1.67 -35.72
CA GLN A 389 39.32 -1.30 -37.13
C GLN A 389 37.96 -0.71 -37.52
N THR A 390 38.00 0.54 -37.97
CA THR A 390 36.92 1.33 -38.57
C THR A 390 36.91 1.17 -40.09
N CYS A 391 35.71 1.19 -40.72
CA CYS A 391 35.32 2.07 -41.84
C CYS A 391 34.11 1.59 -42.68
N CYS A 392 33.12 2.49 -42.80
CA CYS A 392 32.34 2.94 -43.97
C CYS A 392 31.23 2.08 -44.65
N ASP A 393 30.00 2.64 -44.65
CA ASP A 393 29.05 2.98 -45.76
C ASP A 393 28.90 1.98 -46.94
N ASP A 394 27.74 1.63 -47.52
CA ASP A 394 26.54 2.41 -47.96
C ASP A 394 25.41 1.41 -48.43
N PRO A 395 24.21 1.78 -48.99
CA PRO A 395 22.93 1.13 -48.72
C PRO A 395 22.32 0.45 -49.97
N SER A 396 21.24 -0.31 -49.82
CA SER A 396 20.34 -0.57 -50.96
C SER A 396 18.91 -0.80 -50.51
N THR A 397 18.05 0.12 -50.92
CA THR A 397 16.60 0.07 -50.98
C THR A 397 16.11 -0.97 -51.98
N SER A 398 15.02 -1.68 -51.65
CA SER A 398 14.07 -2.17 -52.65
C SER A 398 12.67 -2.29 -52.06
N THR A 399 11.83 -1.34 -52.41
CA THR A 399 10.36 -1.40 -52.42
C THR A 399 9.87 -2.41 -53.47
N ILE A 400 8.71 -3.02 -53.22
CA ILE A 400 7.60 -3.41 -54.14
C ILE A 400 6.80 -4.51 -53.40
N ASP A 401 5.50 -4.73 -53.56
CA ASP A 401 4.29 -3.94 -53.74
C ASP A 401 3.16 -5.00 -53.64
N SER A 402 1.97 -4.53 -53.31
CA SER A 402 0.72 -5.25 -53.15
C SER A 402 0.19 -5.98 -54.42
N THR A 403 -0.52 -7.12 -54.27
CA THR A 403 -1.73 -7.48 -55.06
C THR A 403 -2.49 -8.70 -54.46
N ILE A 404 -3.64 -8.41 -53.82
CA ILE A 404 -5.02 -8.96 -53.97
C ILE A 404 -5.24 -10.44 -54.37
N MET A 405 -6.04 -11.16 -53.56
CA MET A 405 -7.24 -11.90 -54.05
C MET A 405 -8.32 -12.06 -52.96
N SER A 406 -9.57 -11.78 -53.37
CA SER A 406 -10.79 -11.89 -52.58
C SER A 406 -11.54 -13.19 -52.88
N SER A 407 -12.23 -13.74 -51.88
CA SER A 407 -13.40 -14.60 -52.09
C SER A 407 -14.31 -14.52 -50.87
N ALA A 408 -15.53 -14.01 -51.07
CA ALA A 408 -16.57 -13.88 -50.05
C ALA A 408 -17.49 -15.12 -50.01
N GLY A 409 -17.96 -15.47 -48.80
CA GLY A 409 -19.06 -16.40 -48.51
C GLY A 409 -19.37 -16.42 -47.00
N PRO A 410 -20.64 -16.54 -46.55
CA PRO A 410 -21.16 -15.64 -45.51
C PRO A 410 -21.43 -16.28 -44.14
N ASN A 411 -21.61 -15.38 -43.15
CA ASN A 411 -22.30 -15.54 -41.86
C ASN A 411 -21.62 -16.35 -40.75
N GLY A 412 -21.02 -15.59 -39.83
CA GLY A 412 -20.76 -16.00 -38.46
C GLY A 412 -20.35 -14.76 -37.66
N THR A 413 -21.32 -14.07 -37.06
CA THR A 413 -21.09 -12.91 -36.19
C THR A 413 -20.33 -13.35 -34.94
N ASN A 414 -19.02 -13.16 -34.92
CA ASN A 414 -18.23 -13.12 -33.68
C ASN A 414 -17.61 -11.74 -33.57
N SER A 415 -18.18 -10.91 -32.70
CA SER A 415 -17.60 -9.65 -32.26
C SER A 415 -16.34 -9.95 -31.45
N ALA A 416 -15.18 -9.92 -32.10
CA ALA A 416 -13.91 -9.77 -31.40
C ALA A 416 -13.83 -8.33 -30.88
N SER A 417 -14.30 -8.11 -29.65
CA SER A 417 -13.98 -6.90 -28.91
C SER A 417 -12.48 -6.94 -28.56
N SER A 418 -11.68 -6.12 -29.23
CA SER A 418 -10.31 -5.83 -28.84
C SER A 418 -10.34 -5.08 -27.50
N ALA A 419 -10.31 -5.83 -26.39
CA ALA A 419 -10.17 -5.28 -25.05
C ALA A 419 -8.71 -4.91 -24.81
N ASN A 420 -8.33 -3.66 -25.11
CA ASN A 420 -7.17 -3.05 -24.46
C ASN A 420 -7.57 -2.66 -23.04
N GLY A 421 -7.69 -3.67 -22.16
CA GLY A 421 -7.80 -3.45 -20.72
C GLY A 421 -6.49 -2.86 -20.20
N GLU A 422 -6.59 -1.90 -19.28
CA GLU A 422 -5.43 -1.37 -18.55
C GLU A 422 -4.69 -2.53 -17.86
N VAL A 423 -3.41 -2.70 -18.17
CA VAL A 423 -2.57 -3.72 -17.52
C VAL A 423 -2.23 -3.22 -16.12
N ASP A 424 -2.67 -3.95 -15.08
CA ASP A 424 -2.32 -3.64 -13.69
C ASP A 424 -0.84 -3.94 -13.42
N ILE A 425 0.01 -2.96 -13.70
CA ILE A 425 1.46 -3.06 -13.49
C ILE A 425 1.85 -3.27 -12.03
N LYS A 426 0.94 -3.02 -11.07
CA LYS A 426 1.23 -3.14 -9.63
C LYS A 426 1.20 -4.58 -9.16
N ASN A 427 0.56 -5.48 -9.91
CA ASN A 427 0.40 -6.88 -9.53
C ASN A 427 1.03 -7.87 -10.52
N LEU A 428 2.00 -7.44 -11.33
CA LEU A 428 2.67 -8.31 -12.33
C LEU A 428 3.42 -9.50 -11.72
N GLY A 429 3.79 -9.43 -10.44
CA GLY A 429 4.46 -10.52 -9.73
C GLY A 429 3.51 -11.60 -9.21
N HIS A 430 2.22 -11.52 -9.53
CA HIS A 430 1.19 -12.46 -9.10
C HIS A 430 0.36 -12.90 -10.30
N VAL A 431 0.14 -14.20 -10.40
CA VAL A 431 -0.77 -14.78 -11.39
C VAL A 431 -1.81 -15.59 -10.63
N GLU A 432 -3.08 -15.26 -10.83
CA GLU A 432 -4.16 -16.05 -10.25
C GLU A 432 -4.22 -17.44 -10.88
N THR A 433 -4.44 -18.44 -10.03
CA THR A 433 -4.68 -19.81 -10.47
C THR A 433 -5.87 -19.85 -11.43
N PRO A 434 -5.71 -20.35 -12.67
CA PRO A 434 -6.78 -20.41 -13.65
C PRO A 434 -7.96 -21.26 -13.13
N LYS A 435 -9.13 -20.65 -12.94
CA LYS A 435 -10.36 -21.39 -12.63
C LYS A 435 -11.00 -21.88 -13.93
N VAL A 436 -10.68 -23.12 -14.32
CA VAL A 436 -11.26 -23.75 -15.51
C VAL A 436 -12.75 -24.10 -15.27
N GLN A 437 -13.63 -23.63 -16.15
CA GLN A 437 -15.04 -24.02 -16.13
C GLN A 437 -15.25 -25.40 -16.80
N GLY A 438 -16.03 -26.26 -16.13
CA GLY A 438 -16.30 -27.62 -16.61
C GLY A 438 -15.12 -28.57 -16.41
N THR A 439 -15.00 -29.60 -17.26
CA THR A 439 -13.89 -30.57 -17.18
C THR A 439 -12.56 -29.86 -17.44
N TRP A 440 -11.63 -30.01 -16.50
CA TRP A 440 -10.28 -29.48 -16.57
C TRP A 440 -9.43 -30.26 -17.59
N THR A 441 -8.75 -29.54 -18.48
CA THR A 441 -7.72 -30.07 -19.40
C THR A 441 -6.56 -29.08 -19.49
N VAL A 442 -5.39 -29.55 -19.91
CA VAL A 442 -4.19 -28.72 -20.10
C VAL A 442 -4.45 -27.58 -21.09
N GLU A 443 -5.16 -27.85 -22.18
CA GLU A 443 -5.48 -26.86 -23.23
C GLU A 443 -6.31 -25.71 -22.65
N LYS A 444 -7.35 -26.02 -21.87
CA LYS A 444 -8.19 -24.99 -21.24
C LYS A 444 -7.42 -24.20 -20.19
N ALA A 445 -6.53 -24.84 -19.44
CA ALA A 445 -5.68 -24.15 -18.47
C ALA A 445 -4.73 -23.17 -19.17
N LEU A 446 -4.17 -23.56 -20.33
CA LEU A 446 -3.31 -22.70 -21.15
C LEU A 446 -4.09 -21.54 -21.80
N GLU A 447 -5.30 -21.77 -22.29
CA GLU A 447 -6.16 -20.74 -22.90
C GLU A 447 -6.49 -19.60 -21.92
N ILE A 448 -6.77 -19.94 -20.65
CA ILE A 448 -7.06 -18.96 -19.60
C ILE A 448 -5.80 -18.21 -19.16
N SER A 449 -4.62 -18.82 -19.34
CA SER A 449 -3.33 -18.29 -18.88
C SER A 449 -2.68 -17.30 -19.87
N SER A 450 -3.48 -16.65 -20.72
CA SER A 450 -3.07 -15.83 -21.88
C SER A 450 -1.82 -14.96 -21.63
N GLY A 451 -0.66 -15.45 -22.08
CA GLY A 451 0.60 -14.69 -22.01
C GLY A 451 1.91 -15.45 -22.27
N THR A 452 1.95 -16.79 -22.17
CA THR A 452 3.24 -17.51 -21.99
C THR A 452 3.68 -18.49 -23.07
N THR A 453 3.05 -18.55 -24.24
CA THR A 453 3.55 -19.41 -25.33
C THR A 453 3.73 -18.62 -26.62
N GLY A 454 4.95 -18.10 -26.82
CA GLY A 454 5.41 -17.74 -28.16
C GLY A 454 5.39 -18.96 -29.10
N PRO A 455 5.46 -18.77 -30.42
CA PRO A 455 5.44 -19.88 -31.37
C PRO A 455 6.55 -20.89 -31.02
N ALA A 456 6.18 -22.15 -30.81
CA ALA A 456 7.10 -23.21 -30.47
C ALA A 456 8.02 -23.51 -31.66
N GLU A 457 9.25 -23.01 -31.61
CA GLU A 457 10.30 -23.50 -32.50
C GLU A 457 10.70 -24.91 -32.07
N ALA A 458 10.67 -25.86 -33.02
CA ALA A 458 10.98 -27.26 -32.74
C ALA A 458 12.40 -27.40 -32.14
N GLY A 459 12.50 -28.10 -31.01
CA GLY A 459 13.77 -28.31 -30.30
C GLY A 459 14.18 -27.19 -29.33
N SER A 460 13.40 -26.11 -29.19
CA SER A 460 13.70 -25.00 -28.27
C SER A 460 13.14 -25.25 -26.86
N PRO A 461 13.92 -25.06 -25.77
CA PRO A 461 13.42 -25.13 -24.39
C PRO A 461 12.68 -23.87 -23.93
N LEU A 462 12.60 -22.81 -24.76
CA LEU A 462 12.00 -21.52 -24.36
C LEU A 462 10.54 -21.63 -23.87
N PRO A 463 9.65 -22.41 -24.51
CA PRO A 463 8.27 -22.57 -24.01
C PRO A 463 8.23 -23.15 -22.59
N TYR A 464 9.14 -24.06 -22.26
CA TYR A 464 9.28 -24.59 -20.91
C TYR A 464 9.73 -23.50 -19.93
N PHE A 465 10.71 -22.66 -20.29
CA PHE A 465 11.17 -21.56 -19.43
C PHE A 465 10.08 -20.54 -19.12
N HIS A 466 9.22 -20.23 -20.10
CA HIS A 466 8.07 -19.36 -19.88
C HIS A 466 7.02 -20.01 -18.98
N LEU A 467 6.79 -21.32 -19.11
CA LEU A 467 5.81 -22.01 -18.27
C LEU A 467 6.22 -22.07 -16.80
N ILE A 468 7.48 -22.42 -16.51
CA ILE A 468 7.95 -22.59 -15.12
C ILE A 468 8.03 -21.28 -14.34
N GLU A 469 8.02 -20.13 -15.02
CA GLU A 469 7.92 -18.83 -14.37
C GLU A 469 6.68 -18.73 -13.49
N ARG A 470 5.60 -19.43 -13.86
CA ARG A 470 4.35 -19.47 -13.11
C ARG A 470 4.51 -20.00 -11.68
N LEU A 471 5.49 -20.88 -11.44
CA LEU A 471 5.78 -21.37 -10.09
C LEU A 471 6.27 -20.25 -9.15
N LYS A 472 6.85 -19.17 -9.71
CA LYS A 472 7.30 -18.00 -8.95
C LYS A 472 6.17 -17.01 -8.67
N THR A 473 5.18 -16.95 -9.55
CA THR A 473 4.07 -15.97 -9.47
C THR A 473 2.82 -16.54 -8.81
N THR A 474 2.66 -17.87 -8.80
CA THR A 474 1.58 -18.56 -8.09
C THR A 474 1.93 -18.69 -6.62
N LYS A 475 1.03 -18.24 -5.74
CA LYS A 475 1.22 -18.24 -4.28
C LYS A 475 0.53 -19.44 -3.63
N ARG A 476 1.12 -19.96 -2.56
CA ARG A 476 0.57 -21.07 -1.77
C ARG A 476 -0.75 -20.65 -1.10
N GLU A 477 -1.86 -21.23 -1.54
CA GLU A 477 -3.24 -20.92 -1.15
C GLU A 477 -3.49 -21.25 0.33
N GLY A 478 -2.77 -22.23 0.89
CA GLY A 478 -2.82 -22.56 2.33
C GLY A 478 -2.58 -21.34 3.23
N TRP A 479 -1.56 -20.53 2.92
CA TRP A 479 -1.26 -19.29 3.66
C TRP A 479 -2.26 -18.17 3.38
N ARG A 480 -2.82 -18.13 2.17
CA ARG A 480 -3.75 -17.08 1.75
C ARG A 480 -5.04 -17.08 2.58
N ARG A 481 -5.49 -18.26 3.00
CA ARG A 481 -6.67 -18.45 3.87
C ARG A 481 -6.53 -17.76 5.23
N PHE A 482 -5.30 -17.54 5.69
CA PHE A 482 -4.98 -16.83 6.93
C PHE A 482 -4.72 -15.33 6.74
N GLY A 483 -5.07 -14.78 5.57
CA GLY A 483 -4.78 -13.38 5.24
C GLY A 483 -3.32 -13.13 4.86
N ILE A 484 -2.47 -14.17 4.83
CA ILE A 484 -1.06 -14.11 4.39
C ILE A 484 -0.98 -14.13 2.84
N ALA A 485 -2.05 -13.74 2.16
CA ALA A 485 -2.03 -13.34 0.76
C ALA A 485 -1.66 -11.85 0.59
N ARG A 486 -1.81 -11.10 1.68
CA ARG A 486 -2.07 -9.67 1.63
C ARG A 486 -1.61 -9.05 2.95
N LEU A 487 -0.36 -9.30 3.32
CA LEU A 487 0.21 -8.62 4.48
C LEU A 487 0.47 -7.17 4.08
N VAL A 488 -0.48 -6.31 4.41
CA VAL A 488 -0.24 -4.88 4.61
C VAL A 488 0.77 -4.79 5.76
N LEU A 489 2.05 -4.75 5.42
CA LEU A 489 3.06 -4.36 6.40
C LEU A 489 2.81 -2.89 6.66
N TYR A 490 2.19 -2.60 7.79
CA TYR A 490 2.33 -1.30 8.37
C TYR A 490 3.84 -1.06 8.63
N PRO A 491 4.43 0.05 8.16
CA PRO A 491 3.78 1.21 7.53
C PRO A 491 3.75 1.18 5.99
N THR A 492 4.63 0.39 5.36
CA THR A 492 4.78 0.32 3.91
C THR A 492 3.82 -0.69 3.31
N SER A 493 2.57 -0.32 3.25
CA SER A 493 1.44 -0.98 2.61
C SER A 493 1.63 -1.29 1.09
N ARG A 494 2.85 -1.58 0.63
CA ARG A 494 3.10 -2.34 -0.60
C ARG A 494 2.22 -3.59 -0.60
N VAL A 495 1.27 -3.68 -1.54
CA VAL A 495 0.68 -4.97 -1.94
C VAL A 495 1.75 -5.72 -2.72
N ILE A 496 2.69 -6.32 -1.99
CA ILE A 496 3.48 -7.41 -2.52
C ILE A 496 2.71 -8.67 -2.11
N ALA A 497 2.38 -9.53 -3.06
CA ALA A 497 2.03 -10.91 -2.77
C ALA A 497 3.22 -11.56 -2.03
N ARG A 498 3.26 -11.45 -0.70
CA ARG A 498 4.36 -11.91 0.19
C ARG A 498 4.14 -13.31 0.75
N GLY A 499 3.00 -13.91 0.44
CA GLY A 499 2.86 -15.36 0.57
C GLY A 499 4.01 -16.03 -0.17
N GLU A 500 4.54 -17.08 0.43
CA GLU A 500 5.43 -18.03 -0.21
C GLU A 500 4.83 -18.45 -1.57
N SER A 501 5.63 -18.38 -2.63
CA SER A 501 5.31 -19.00 -3.91
C SER A 501 5.68 -20.48 -3.91
N ILE A 502 5.13 -21.24 -4.86
CA ILE A 502 5.49 -22.66 -5.02
C ILE A 502 7.00 -22.80 -5.23
N ALA A 503 7.62 -21.89 -5.99
CA ALA A 503 9.06 -21.87 -6.17
C ALA A 503 9.86 -21.56 -4.89
N ASP A 504 9.36 -20.67 -4.01
CA ASP A 504 10.02 -20.35 -2.74
C ASP A 504 10.09 -21.58 -1.82
N HIS A 505 8.96 -22.30 -1.72
CA HIS A 505 8.82 -23.56 -0.99
C HIS A 505 9.81 -24.63 -1.50
N MET A 506 9.74 -24.94 -2.80
CA MET A 506 10.63 -25.93 -3.44
C MET A 506 12.11 -25.55 -3.32
N TYR A 507 12.44 -24.27 -3.41
CA TYR A 507 13.80 -23.78 -3.27
C TYR A 507 14.35 -24.04 -1.86
N ARG A 508 13.59 -23.71 -0.82
CA ARG A 508 14.02 -23.95 0.56
C ARG A 508 14.12 -25.44 0.85
N MET A 509 13.18 -26.27 0.37
CA MET A 509 13.31 -27.73 0.46
C MET A 509 14.63 -28.24 -0.13
N SER A 510 15.01 -27.75 -1.31
CA SER A 510 16.26 -28.14 -1.95
C SER A 510 17.48 -27.78 -1.09
N LEU A 511 17.50 -26.59 -0.47
CA LEU A 511 18.53 -26.20 0.49
C LEU A 511 18.53 -27.08 1.75
N LEU A 512 17.37 -27.40 2.31
CA LEU A 512 17.26 -28.28 3.48
C LEU A 512 17.79 -29.68 3.20
N SER A 513 17.60 -30.19 1.98
CA SER A 513 18.10 -31.51 1.58
C SER A 513 19.63 -31.62 1.64
N MET A 514 20.35 -30.50 1.51
CA MET A 514 21.82 -30.45 1.63
C MET A 514 22.30 -30.70 3.07
N LEU A 515 21.41 -30.59 4.05
CA LEU A 515 21.69 -30.77 5.47
C LEU A 515 21.21 -32.15 5.98
N ALA A 516 21.10 -33.14 5.08
CA ALA A 516 20.72 -34.50 5.45
C ALA A 516 21.54 -35.00 6.66
N PRO A 517 20.88 -35.56 7.69
CA PRO A 517 21.56 -36.03 8.90
C PRO A 517 22.70 -37.01 8.57
N PRO A 518 23.83 -37.01 9.30
CA PRO A 518 24.96 -37.88 9.00
C PRO A 518 24.63 -39.38 8.96
N ALA A 519 23.60 -39.81 9.70
CA ALA A 519 23.09 -41.18 9.70
C ALA A 519 22.33 -41.55 8.41
N LEU A 520 21.76 -40.56 7.72
CA LEU A 520 20.92 -40.72 6.54
C LEU A 520 21.67 -40.39 5.24
N ALA A 521 22.53 -39.36 5.26
CA ALA A 521 23.22 -38.84 4.07
C ALA A 521 23.97 -39.89 3.23
N PRO A 522 24.69 -40.89 3.80
CA PRO A 522 25.38 -41.92 3.01
C PRO A 522 24.45 -42.88 2.26
N ARG A 523 23.15 -42.88 2.60
CA ARG A 523 22.12 -43.78 2.03
C ARG A 523 21.22 -43.07 1.03
N LEU A 524 21.37 -41.77 0.88
CA LEU A 524 20.59 -40.93 -0.03
C LEU A 524 21.41 -40.60 -1.28
N ASP A 525 20.72 -40.48 -2.40
CA ASP A 525 21.25 -39.74 -3.54
C ASP A 525 20.86 -38.27 -3.38
N LEU A 526 21.72 -37.48 -2.73
CA LEU A 526 21.43 -36.08 -2.43
C LEU A 526 21.22 -35.24 -3.70
N ALA A 527 21.94 -35.54 -4.79
CA ALA A 527 21.76 -34.82 -6.05
C ALA A 527 20.36 -35.07 -6.62
N ARG A 528 19.89 -36.31 -6.53
CA ARG A 528 18.53 -36.69 -6.94
C ARG A 528 17.47 -36.12 -6.00
N CYS A 529 17.68 -36.13 -4.69
CA CYS A 529 16.79 -35.48 -3.72
C CYS A 529 16.64 -33.97 -3.99
N MET A 530 17.75 -33.26 -4.23
CA MET A 530 17.73 -31.82 -4.56
C MET A 530 16.91 -31.54 -5.82
N LYS A 531 17.07 -32.36 -6.87
CA LYS A 531 16.28 -32.27 -8.10
C LYS A 531 14.80 -32.55 -7.84
N MET A 532 14.50 -33.59 -7.05
CA MET A 532 13.14 -33.97 -6.68
C MET A 532 12.42 -32.84 -5.95
N CYS A 533 13.08 -32.18 -4.98
CA CYS A 533 12.54 -30.99 -4.32
C CYS A 533 12.14 -29.89 -5.31
N LEU A 534 12.93 -29.65 -6.36
CA LEU A 534 12.68 -28.62 -7.37
C LEU A 534 11.66 -29.03 -8.45
N ILE A 535 11.24 -30.30 -8.47
CA ILE A 535 10.39 -30.87 -9.53
C ILE A 535 9.01 -31.28 -9.02
N HIS A 536 8.87 -31.67 -7.75
CA HIS A 536 7.68 -32.36 -7.26
C HIS A 536 6.36 -31.59 -7.50
N ASP A 537 6.34 -30.27 -7.26
CA ASP A 537 5.17 -29.41 -7.49
C ASP A 537 5.20 -28.70 -8.86
N MET A 538 6.03 -29.14 -9.81
CA MET A 538 6.13 -28.50 -11.14
C MET A 538 4.80 -28.52 -11.91
N ALA A 539 3.95 -29.52 -11.65
CA ALA A 539 2.62 -29.62 -12.23
C ALA A 539 1.68 -28.47 -11.81
N GLU A 540 1.91 -27.84 -10.65
CA GLU A 540 1.13 -26.71 -10.16
C GLU A 540 1.32 -25.45 -11.01
N SER A 541 2.29 -25.43 -11.93
CA SER A 541 2.43 -24.38 -12.95
C SER A 541 1.14 -24.19 -13.78
N LEU A 542 0.36 -25.25 -13.99
CA LEU A 542 -0.96 -25.18 -14.66
C LEU A 542 -2.12 -25.59 -13.76
N VAL A 543 -1.92 -26.56 -12.86
CA VAL A 543 -2.98 -27.04 -11.96
C VAL A 543 -3.31 -25.99 -10.89
N GLY A 544 -2.30 -25.22 -10.45
CA GLY A 544 -2.33 -24.37 -9.27
C GLY A 544 -2.18 -25.14 -7.96
N ASP A 545 -1.95 -24.40 -6.87
CA ASP A 545 -1.86 -24.94 -5.51
C ASP A 545 -3.27 -25.27 -4.98
N ILE A 546 -3.73 -26.49 -5.25
CA ILE A 546 -5.05 -26.98 -4.81
C ILE A 546 -4.92 -27.52 -3.38
N THR A 547 -5.65 -26.91 -2.45
CA THR A 547 -5.71 -27.32 -1.05
C THR A 547 -6.87 -28.28 -0.77
N PRO A 548 -6.84 -29.05 0.34
CA PRO A 548 -7.94 -29.97 0.70
C PRO A 548 -9.32 -29.30 0.81
N VAL A 549 -9.37 -27.97 1.04
CA VAL A 549 -10.63 -27.24 1.18
C VAL A 549 -11.23 -26.78 -0.15
N ASP A 550 -10.53 -26.96 -1.27
CA ASP A 550 -11.00 -26.54 -2.61
C ASP A 550 -11.97 -27.54 -3.25
N GLY A 551 -12.29 -28.65 -2.58
CA GLY A 551 -13.33 -29.59 -3.00
C GLY A 551 -12.99 -30.42 -4.25
N VAL A 552 -11.73 -30.44 -4.67
CA VAL A 552 -11.24 -31.31 -5.76
C VAL A 552 -10.80 -32.65 -5.16
N ALA A 553 -11.43 -33.74 -5.62
CA ALA A 553 -11.07 -35.07 -5.15
C ALA A 553 -9.61 -35.42 -5.51
N LYS A 554 -8.89 -36.09 -4.60
CA LYS A 554 -7.49 -36.50 -4.78
C LYS A 554 -7.21 -37.23 -6.11
N PRO A 555 -8.03 -38.20 -6.57
CA PRO A 555 -7.79 -38.83 -7.88
C PRO A 555 -7.86 -37.85 -9.06
N GLU A 556 -8.71 -36.83 -8.96
CA GLU A 556 -8.82 -35.79 -9.97
C GLU A 556 -7.62 -34.83 -9.90
N LYS A 557 -7.14 -34.46 -8.71
CA LYS A 557 -5.88 -33.71 -8.55
C LYS A 557 -4.73 -34.43 -9.23
N ASN A 558 -4.51 -35.70 -8.87
CA ASN A 558 -3.43 -36.52 -9.42
C ASN A 558 -3.53 -36.67 -10.94
N ARG A 559 -4.75 -36.81 -11.49
CA ARG A 559 -4.96 -36.85 -12.95
C ARG A 559 -4.48 -35.55 -13.62
N ARG A 560 -4.86 -34.39 -13.08
CA ARG A 560 -4.47 -33.07 -13.62
C ARG A 560 -2.96 -32.86 -13.54
N GLU A 561 -2.36 -33.27 -12.44
CA GLU A 561 -0.91 -33.16 -12.24
C GLU A 561 -0.15 -34.06 -13.21
N ALA A 562 -0.58 -35.32 -13.37
CA ALA A 562 0.01 -36.26 -14.33
C ALA A 562 -0.13 -35.78 -15.78
N GLU A 563 -1.28 -35.26 -16.19
CA GLU A 563 -1.48 -34.68 -17.53
C GLU A 563 -0.59 -33.46 -17.76
N THR A 564 -0.42 -32.61 -16.74
CA THR A 564 0.48 -31.45 -16.82
C THR A 564 1.93 -31.87 -16.96
N MET A 565 2.38 -32.87 -16.18
CA MET A 565 3.74 -33.38 -16.28
C MET A 565 4.00 -34.06 -17.62
N ASP A 566 3.02 -34.78 -18.16
CA ASP A 566 3.13 -35.33 -19.50
C ASP A 566 3.23 -34.23 -20.56
N TYR A 567 2.46 -33.15 -20.45
CA TYR A 567 2.60 -31.99 -21.33
C TYR A 567 3.99 -31.34 -21.23
N ILE A 568 4.49 -31.09 -20.02
CA ILE A 568 5.82 -30.50 -19.80
C ILE A 568 6.91 -31.39 -20.40
N THR A 569 6.89 -32.68 -20.07
CA THR A 569 7.99 -33.60 -20.36
C THR A 569 7.96 -34.14 -21.80
N LYS A 570 6.77 -34.36 -22.37
CA LYS A 570 6.61 -34.93 -23.72
C LYS A 570 6.34 -33.87 -24.78
N ASN A 571 5.57 -32.83 -24.48
CA ASN A 571 5.21 -31.82 -25.48
C ASN A 571 6.24 -30.68 -25.52
N LEU A 572 6.54 -30.07 -24.38
CA LEU A 572 7.48 -28.94 -24.33
C LEU A 572 8.94 -29.41 -24.47
N LEU A 573 9.31 -30.48 -23.74
CA LEU A 573 10.69 -30.95 -23.68
C LEU A 573 10.97 -32.17 -24.59
N GLY A 574 9.95 -32.80 -25.18
CA GLY A 574 10.13 -34.06 -25.90
C GLY A 574 11.02 -33.98 -27.16
N SER A 575 11.11 -32.80 -27.78
CA SER A 575 12.02 -32.55 -28.92
C SER A 575 13.33 -31.89 -28.50
N VAL A 576 13.42 -31.36 -27.28
CA VAL A 576 14.58 -30.63 -26.77
C VAL A 576 15.69 -31.62 -26.46
N TYR A 577 16.82 -31.49 -27.17
CA TYR A 577 17.99 -32.36 -27.02
C TYR A 577 17.65 -33.87 -27.06
N GLY A 578 16.71 -34.26 -27.92
CA GLY A 578 16.28 -35.65 -28.07
C GLY A 578 15.35 -36.16 -26.95
N GLY A 579 14.76 -35.27 -26.15
CA GLY A 579 13.79 -35.62 -25.11
C GLY A 579 14.40 -36.10 -23.80
N ILE A 580 15.73 -36.19 -23.72
CA ILE A 580 16.45 -36.66 -22.53
C ILE A 580 16.09 -35.84 -21.28
N PRO A 581 16.06 -34.49 -21.31
CA PRO A 581 15.71 -33.71 -20.12
C PRO A 581 14.28 -33.97 -19.64
N GLY A 582 13.33 -34.11 -20.59
CA GLY A 582 11.93 -34.42 -20.28
C GLY A 582 11.79 -35.79 -19.62
N ALA A 583 12.49 -36.80 -20.12
CA ALA A 583 12.48 -38.15 -19.55
C ALA A 583 13.02 -38.17 -18.11
N GLU A 584 14.14 -37.50 -17.84
CA GLU A 584 14.72 -37.41 -16.50
C GLU A 584 13.77 -36.71 -15.50
N ILE A 585 13.19 -35.57 -15.89
CA ILE A 585 12.22 -34.84 -15.06
C ILE A 585 11.01 -35.73 -14.73
N ARG A 586 10.47 -36.45 -15.73
CA ARG A 586 9.31 -37.31 -15.57
C ARG A 586 9.57 -38.48 -14.62
N GLU A 587 10.77 -39.07 -14.70
CA GLU A 587 11.21 -40.16 -13.84
C GLU A 587 11.34 -39.70 -12.38
N ILE A 588 11.99 -38.57 -12.14
CA ILE A 588 12.18 -38.01 -10.79
C ILE A 588 10.83 -37.63 -10.17
N TRP A 589 9.94 -36.99 -10.95
CA TRP A 589 8.59 -36.67 -10.49
C TRP A 589 7.79 -37.93 -10.14
N GLN A 590 7.86 -38.97 -10.98
CA GLN A 590 7.16 -40.24 -10.71
C GLN A 590 7.67 -40.90 -9.43
N GLU A 591 8.98 -40.86 -9.16
CA GLU A 591 9.54 -41.43 -7.93
C GLU A 591 8.99 -40.72 -6.68
N TYR A 592 8.81 -39.40 -6.71
CA TYR A 592 8.17 -38.66 -5.63
C TYR A 592 6.71 -39.11 -5.43
N GLU A 593 5.95 -39.20 -6.53
CA GLU A 593 4.55 -39.62 -6.50
C GLU A 593 4.37 -41.05 -5.96
N ASP A 594 5.19 -41.98 -6.46
CA ASP A 594 5.18 -43.38 -6.05
C ASP A 594 5.48 -43.52 -4.55
N SER A 595 6.33 -42.64 -4.00
CA SER A 595 6.66 -42.57 -2.57
C SER A 595 7.12 -43.92 -2.00
N GLN A 596 8.02 -44.61 -2.70
CA GLN A 596 8.52 -45.94 -2.30
C GLN A 596 9.99 -45.95 -1.92
N THR A 597 10.77 -44.97 -2.40
CA THR A 597 12.22 -44.95 -2.21
C THR A 597 12.59 -44.19 -0.94
N LEU A 598 13.79 -44.46 -0.43
CA LEU A 598 14.32 -43.68 0.69
C LEU A 598 14.48 -42.20 0.33
N ASN A 599 14.85 -41.90 -0.92
CA ASN A 599 14.93 -40.53 -1.43
C ASN A 599 13.57 -39.85 -1.41
N SER A 600 12.51 -40.51 -1.92
CA SER A 600 11.16 -39.94 -1.90
C SER A 600 10.65 -39.73 -0.49
N HIS A 601 10.85 -40.67 0.44
CA HIS A 601 10.45 -40.49 1.85
C HIS A 601 11.16 -39.31 2.50
N PHE A 602 12.47 -39.16 2.24
CA PHE A 602 13.22 -38.02 2.73
C PHE A 602 12.68 -36.70 2.18
N VAL A 603 12.40 -36.60 0.88
CA VAL A 603 11.85 -35.38 0.26
C VAL A 603 10.43 -35.09 0.75
N HIS A 604 9.58 -36.11 0.96
CA HIS A 604 8.26 -35.96 1.60
C HIS A 604 8.35 -35.43 3.03
N ASP A 605 9.36 -35.82 3.81
CA ASP A 605 9.59 -35.27 5.13
C ASP A 605 10.12 -33.82 5.06
N LEU A 606 10.92 -33.48 4.05
CA LEU A 606 11.37 -32.10 3.81
C LEU A 606 10.22 -31.16 3.42
N ASP A 607 9.26 -31.62 2.62
CA ASP A 607 8.04 -30.87 2.27
C ASP A 607 7.28 -30.44 3.54
N LYS A 608 7.02 -31.40 4.44
CA LYS A 608 6.39 -31.13 5.74
C LYS A 608 7.25 -30.24 6.65
N MET A 609 8.56 -30.45 6.65
CA MET A 609 9.49 -29.66 7.45
C MET A 609 9.51 -28.20 7.01
N GLU A 610 9.49 -27.97 5.70
CA GLU A 610 9.42 -26.63 5.11
C GLU A 610 8.11 -25.94 5.54
N LEU A 611 6.97 -26.62 5.39
CA LEU A 611 5.66 -26.11 5.84
C LEU A 611 5.68 -25.71 7.33
N LEU A 612 6.24 -26.54 8.21
CA LEU A 612 6.35 -26.24 9.64
C LEU A 612 7.29 -25.07 9.92
N LEU A 613 8.43 -24.98 9.22
CA LEU A 613 9.35 -23.85 9.35
C LEU A 613 8.68 -22.57 8.91
N GLN A 614 8.00 -22.59 7.78
CA GLN A 614 7.34 -21.43 7.21
C GLN A 614 6.17 -20.95 8.09
N MET A 615 5.42 -21.88 8.70
CA MET A 615 4.46 -21.59 9.77
C MET A 615 5.11 -20.79 10.90
N MET A 616 6.19 -21.30 11.49
CA MET A 616 6.90 -20.64 12.60
C MET A 616 7.43 -19.25 12.19
N GLU A 617 7.98 -19.12 10.97
CA GLU A 617 8.46 -17.84 10.45
C GLU A 617 7.34 -16.81 10.33
N TYR A 618 6.16 -17.22 9.90
CA TYR A 618 5.00 -16.33 9.83
C TYR A 618 4.44 -15.97 11.20
N GLU A 619 4.38 -16.90 12.15
CA GLU A 619 3.94 -16.60 13.53
C GLU A 619 4.89 -15.63 14.24
N LYS A 620 6.21 -15.83 14.09
CA LYS A 620 7.24 -14.91 14.61
C LYS A 620 7.08 -13.50 14.02
N ARG A 621 6.92 -13.40 12.70
CA ARG A 621 6.71 -12.11 12.00
C ARG A 621 5.37 -11.48 12.39
N GLY A 622 4.37 -12.30 12.66
CA GLY A 622 3.07 -11.90 13.20
C GLY A 622 3.10 -11.53 14.69
N GLN A 623 4.25 -11.67 15.37
CA GLN A 623 4.45 -11.34 16.79
C GLN A 623 3.40 -11.97 17.71
N GLY A 624 3.00 -13.22 17.43
CA GLY A 624 2.01 -13.95 18.24
C GLY A 624 0.56 -13.46 18.06
N LYS A 625 0.27 -12.63 17.05
CA LYS A 625 -1.11 -12.19 16.72
C LYS A 625 -1.82 -13.10 15.73
N LEU A 626 -1.10 -14.04 15.13
CA LEU A 626 -1.59 -14.98 14.14
C LEU A 626 -1.17 -16.38 14.57
N ASP A 627 -2.15 -17.22 14.88
CA ASP A 627 -1.96 -18.63 15.22
C ASP A 627 -2.20 -19.48 13.96
N LEU A 628 -1.15 -20.18 13.53
CA LEU A 628 -1.14 -21.07 12.37
C LEU A 628 -1.04 -22.53 12.80
N GLY A 629 -1.37 -22.84 14.06
CA GLY A 629 -1.24 -24.18 14.62
C GLY A 629 -2.11 -25.25 13.93
N GLU A 630 -3.05 -24.89 13.06
CA GLU A 630 -3.73 -25.86 12.17
C GLU A 630 -2.76 -26.60 11.25
N PHE A 631 -1.56 -26.07 10.98
CA PHE A 631 -0.56 -26.77 10.16
C PHE A 631 0.32 -27.70 11.00
N ALA A 632 0.33 -27.58 12.34
CA ALA A 632 1.23 -28.33 13.21
C ALA A 632 0.97 -29.85 13.18
N TYR A 633 -0.23 -30.30 12.80
CA TYR A 633 -0.54 -31.74 12.74
C TYR A 633 0.33 -32.50 11.73
N VAL A 634 0.90 -31.83 10.70
CA VAL A 634 1.74 -32.52 9.69
C VAL A 634 2.99 -33.13 10.32
N ALA A 635 3.40 -32.67 11.51
CA ALA A 635 4.47 -33.28 12.30
C ALA A 635 4.18 -34.77 12.63
N THR A 636 2.90 -35.15 12.74
CA THR A 636 2.49 -36.55 12.97
C THR A 636 2.70 -37.45 11.74
N LYS A 637 2.92 -36.85 10.56
CA LYS A 637 3.03 -37.56 9.28
C LYS A 637 4.48 -37.72 8.81
N PHE A 638 5.47 -37.37 9.64
CA PHE A 638 6.89 -37.63 9.36
C PHE A 638 7.18 -39.14 9.41
N THR A 639 7.98 -39.61 8.46
CA THR A 639 8.22 -41.05 8.28
C THR A 639 9.61 -41.50 8.74
N LEU A 640 10.61 -40.64 8.62
CA LEU A 640 11.98 -40.94 9.02
C LEU A 640 12.26 -40.43 10.45
N PRO A 641 12.90 -41.24 11.32
CA PRO A 641 13.25 -40.81 12.67
C PRO A 641 14.13 -39.55 12.69
N GLU A 642 15.08 -39.45 11.77
CA GLU A 642 16.08 -38.39 11.78
C GLU A 642 15.51 -37.01 11.43
N THR A 643 14.52 -36.94 10.52
CA THR A 643 13.80 -35.70 10.17
C THR A 643 12.72 -35.37 11.19
N LYS A 644 12.12 -36.38 11.83
CA LYS A 644 11.18 -36.18 12.94
C LYS A 644 11.82 -35.45 14.12
N GLU A 645 13.09 -35.70 14.40
CA GLU A 645 13.84 -34.94 15.42
C GLU A 645 13.87 -33.42 15.14
N TRP A 646 13.95 -33.02 13.86
CA TRP A 646 13.88 -31.61 13.47
C TRP A 646 12.49 -31.01 13.72
N ALA A 647 11.43 -31.74 13.36
CA ALA A 647 10.06 -31.32 13.61
C ALA A 647 9.80 -31.17 15.12
N ASP A 648 10.21 -32.15 15.92
CA ASP A 648 10.07 -32.12 17.39
C ASP A 648 10.85 -30.94 18.01
N ALA A 649 12.04 -30.62 17.50
CA ALA A 649 12.81 -29.48 17.96
C ALA A 649 12.12 -28.14 17.63
N LEU A 650 11.58 -28.01 16.41
CA LEU A 650 10.86 -26.81 15.98
C LEU A 650 9.55 -26.62 16.76
N LEU A 651 8.80 -27.69 17.03
CA LEU A 651 7.58 -27.59 17.85
C LEU A 651 7.90 -27.16 19.28
N LYS A 652 9.01 -27.62 19.88
CA LYS A 652 9.47 -27.10 21.18
C LYS A 652 9.84 -25.62 21.11
N GLU A 653 10.47 -25.18 20.02
CA GLU A 653 10.75 -23.76 19.78
C GLU A 653 9.46 -22.94 19.69
N ARG A 654 8.44 -23.47 19.01
CA ARG A 654 7.12 -22.85 18.90
C ARG A 654 6.42 -22.73 20.26
N GLU A 655 6.39 -23.79 21.06
CA GLU A 655 5.81 -23.75 22.41
C GLU A 655 6.54 -22.71 23.29
N HIS A 656 7.87 -22.59 23.16
CA HIS A 656 8.63 -21.56 23.85
C HIS A 656 8.27 -20.14 23.40
N PHE A 657 8.06 -19.93 22.11
CA PHE A 657 7.66 -18.64 21.53
C PHE A 657 6.30 -18.16 22.04
N TRP A 658 5.30 -19.06 22.08
CA TRP A 658 3.96 -18.71 22.56
C TRP A 658 3.87 -18.62 24.08
N GLY A 659 4.72 -19.35 24.82
CA GLY A 659 4.81 -19.25 26.27
C GLY A 659 3.47 -19.54 26.96
N THR A 660 2.94 -18.57 27.71
CA THR A 660 1.65 -18.71 28.40
C THR A 660 0.44 -18.25 27.57
N GLN A 661 0.65 -17.78 26.34
CA GLN A 661 -0.43 -17.34 25.48
C GLN A 661 -1.20 -18.54 24.92
N GLN A 662 -2.52 -18.41 24.83
CA GLN A 662 -3.36 -19.45 24.27
C GLN A 662 -3.12 -19.57 22.77
N HIS A 663 -2.83 -20.78 22.32
CA HIS A 663 -2.63 -21.11 20.91
C HIS A 663 -2.93 -22.60 20.67
N VAL A 664 -3.07 -23.01 19.41
CA VAL A 664 -3.31 -24.39 19.02
C VAL A 664 -2.03 -25.21 19.22
N HIS A 665 -2.09 -26.24 20.06
CA HIS A 665 -0.95 -27.09 20.43
C HIS A 665 -0.89 -28.36 19.59
N GLY A 666 0.29 -28.67 19.04
CA GLY A 666 0.63 -29.98 18.47
C GLY A 666 -0.52 -30.70 17.73
N GLU A 667 -0.90 -31.89 18.22
CA GLU A 667 -1.94 -32.75 17.63
C GLU A 667 -3.37 -32.16 17.69
N ALA A 668 -3.60 -31.15 18.55
CA ALA A 668 -4.86 -30.43 18.65
C ALA A 668 -5.13 -29.52 17.43
N GLY A 669 -4.17 -29.38 16.51
CA GLY A 669 -4.42 -28.85 15.16
C GLY A 669 -5.52 -29.60 14.40
N THR A 670 -5.84 -30.84 14.80
CA THR A 670 -6.99 -31.60 14.26
C THR A 670 -8.33 -31.25 14.91
N GLU A 671 -8.34 -30.63 16.10
CA GLU A 671 -9.53 -30.31 16.89
C GLU A 671 -9.86 -28.80 16.90
N GLY A 672 -8.89 -27.95 16.57
CA GLY A 672 -9.02 -26.49 16.51
C GLY A 672 -9.33 -25.96 15.11
N GLY A 673 -10.62 -25.88 14.75
CA GLY A 673 -11.10 -24.99 13.67
C GLY A 673 -11.56 -25.65 12.36
N VAL A 674 -11.39 -26.96 12.21
CA VAL A 674 -11.82 -27.70 11.01
C VAL A 674 -13.11 -28.47 11.34
N GLN A 675 -14.22 -28.17 10.66
CA GLN A 675 -15.48 -28.92 10.82
C GLN A 675 -15.27 -30.42 10.50
N GLU A 676 -16.02 -31.31 11.14
CA GLU A 676 -15.87 -32.79 11.05
C GLU A 676 -15.79 -33.32 9.61
N ASP A 677 -16.53 -32.70 8.69
CA ASP A 677 -16.55 -32.98 7.25
C ASP A 677 -15.23 -32.65 6.54
N ARG A 678 -14.53 -31.61 6.98
CA ARG A 678 -13.22 -31.21 6.48
C ARG A 678 -12.07 -32.02 7.09
N ARG A 679 -12.26 -32.58 8.28
CA ARG A 679 -11.30 -33.51 8.90
C ARG A 679 -11.15 -34.79 8.07
N GLN A 680 -12.27 -35.40 7.66
CA GLN A 680 -12.26 -36.56 6.76
C GLN A 680 -11.60 -36.25 5.42
N GLN A 681 -11.81 -35.06 4.84
CA GLN A 681 -11.16 -34.65 3.59
C GLN A 681 -9.64 -34.46 3.74
N GLN A 682 -9.17 -33.94 4.87
CA GLN A 682 -7.74 -33.84 5.18
C GLN A 682 -7.13 -35.23 5.41
N ASP A 683 -7.79 -36.09 6.18
CA ASP A 683 -7.34 -37.46 6.41
C ASP A 683 -7.31 -38.24 5.08
N ASP A 684 -8.33 -38.16 4.22
CA ASP A 684 -8.29 -38.78 2.88
C ASP A 684 -7.17 -38.17 1.97
N TYR A 685 -6.85 -36.89 2.17
CA TYR A 685 -5.77 -36.22 1.44
C TYR A 685 -4.38 -36.72 1.90
N TYR A 686 -4.15 -36.89 3.20
CA TYR A 686 -2.84 -37.28 3.77
C TYR A 686 -2.68 -38.78 4.07
N GLU A 687 -3.77 -39.54 4.20
CA GLU A 687 -3.75 -41.01 4.26
C GLU A 687 -3.46 -41.55 2.86
N ARG A 688 -2.40 -42.36 2.75
CA ARG A 688 -2.07 -43.09 1.53
C ARG A 688 -2.36 -44.57 1.76
N LYS A 689 -3.06 -45.18 0.79
CA LYS A 689 -3.15 -46.64 0.62
C LYS A 689 -1.97 -47.13 -0.20
#